data_AF-A0A1C6AGU9-F1
#
_entry.id   AF-A0A1C6AGU9-F1
#
_cell.length_a   1.000
_cell.length_b   1.000
_cell.length_c   1.000
_cell.angle_alpha   90.00
_cell.angle_beta   90.00
_cell.angle_gamma   90.00
#
_symmetry.space_group_name_H-M   'P 1'
#
loop_
_entity.id
_entity.type
_entity.pdbx_description
1 polymer ?
#
loop_
_entity_poly.entity_id
_entity_poly.type
_entity_poly.pdbx_seq_one_letter_code
_entity_poly.pdbx_strand_id
1 'polypeptide(L)'
;MEEGVKSTKRIGYLDIAKGFSMICIVMGHLGIGSLNAFVYTFHVPIFFLISGYFLSDKLSVSEFAKKKARQLLVPYVVTSCCIIVGATLRDVLETGSLENVVYDIKTWTVAALYGSGTIEYQEPFYMKQIGAIWFLLALFFALLIVRFAMQYQYGFAGVIILAYVGYKTTTMVWLPWSIQAGMTAAVFVYIGLLARKGRVLEKKPHPAIISVAAGIWLVCILFGGHLYIVRNHFENGFLDVIGALAGSYIVILLCEKLEKYTNCIARFLKFLGKNSLFFLCCHALELQAIPWQFVWTVFGEKLKLQTATVVTIWVCLRVVLCSLGVLVCLQIKKFIPCLKEKWMMRERKVGKWNQNTGKDRIKYWNIAKGIAILLMILGHAEGIPAYLRTIIFSFHMPLLIIANGYFIKSYDIKRTFKKSVKSLLVPYMEVCLISAVIYTVVAENGSAAERFLYKIKAMLGGMSKISTRFESFDSVWLVWFVCCLFVTRNLYVILMKLLENYSSGIRLGVLVLLAFAGYVVGKYYAFLPWSLDVALVSLLFMAVGDWLRRNKFFETNGAYKLAIPAAVWIYFLTKGICIELATRSYPLGIWCIVEAVAGSLTVISLSQLLSRYRGITNILSWIGQNTMLILALHCLEMMYFNWNDLVFSRLPFEMNWFRIFVIKTAVILAVTAGIDMIKRRFVKSIR
;
A
#
# COMPACT_ATOMS: atom_id res chain seq x y z
N MET A 1 12.65 33.97 -35.40
CA MET A 1 11.45 34.58 -34.80
C MET A 1 10.62 33.47 -34.19
N GLU A 2 10.82 33.20 -32.91
CA GLU A 2 9.97 32.27 -32.14
C GLU A 2 8.64 32.97 -31.86
N GLU A 3 7.60 32.63 -32.63
CA GLU A 3 6.24 33.03 -32.30
C GLU A 3 5.82 32.36 -30.99
N GLY A 4 5.77 33.17 -29.93
CA GLY A 4 5.32 32.77 -28.61
C GLY A 4 3.93 32.13 -28.66
N VAL A 5 3.85 30.87 -28.24
CA VAL A 5 2.61 30.15 -27.99
C VAL A 5 1.80 30.92 -26.93
N LYS A 6 0.85 31.76 -27.35
CA LYS A 6 -0.15 32.35 -26.46
C LYS A 6 -0.84 31.23 -25.68
N SER A 7 -0.57 31.15 -24.38
CA SER A 7 -1.24 30.21 -23.48
C SER A 7 -2.75 30.50 -23.50
N THR A 8 -3.58 29.51 -23.76
CA THR A 8 -5.05 29.64 -23.63
C THR A 8 -5.37 30.12 -22.22
N LYS A 9 -5.93 31.34 -22.10
CA LYS A 9 -6.31 31.94 -20.82
C LYS A 9 -7.28 31.01 -20.09
N ARG A 10 -6.88 30.52 -18.92
CA ARG A 10 -7.69 29.60 -18.10
C ARG A 10 -8.95 30.33 -17.60
N ILE A 11 -10.12 29.73 -17.81
CA ILE A 11 -11.42 30.33 -17.47
C ILE A 11 -11.84 29.89 -16.06
N GLY A 12 -11.99 30.87 -15.15
CA GLY A 12 -12.19 30.63 -13.72
C GLY A 12 -13.54 29.98 -13.36
N TYR A 13 -14.65 30.50 -13.88
CA TYR A 13 -15.99 29.96 -13.63
C TYR A 13 -16.18 28.52 -14.14
N LEU A 14 -15.44 28.08 -15.18
CA LEU A 14 -15.45 26.68 -15.63
C LEU A 14 -14.68 25.75 -14.67
N ASP A 15 -13.64 26.24 -14.01
CA ASP A 15 -13.06 25.52 -12.88
C ASP A 15 -14.05 25.46 -11.71
N ILE A 16 -14.78 26.54 -11.40
CA ILE A 16 -15.80 26.54 -10.34
C ILE A 16 -16.92 25.54 -10.65
N ALA A 17 -17.43 25.50 -11.89
CA ALA A 17 -18.46 24.56 -12.34
C ALA A 17 -18.02 23.10 -12.18
N LYS A 18 -16.76 22.77 -12.54
CA LYS A 18 -16.18 21.44 -12.26
C LYS A 18 -16.09 21.15 -10.76
N GLY A 19 -15.72 22.13 -9.95
CA GLY A 19 -15.63 21.97 -8.49
C GLY A 19 -16.99 21.71 -7.85
N PHE A 20 -18.00 22.48 -8.23
CA PHE A 20 -19.39 22.27 -7.81
C PHE A 20 -19.90 20.89 -8.22
N SER A 21 -19.65 20.51 -9.47
CA SER A 21 -20.07 19.20 -10.00
C SER A 21 -19.36 18.03 -9.31
N MET A 22 -18.14 18.20 -8.80
CA MET A 22 -17.47 17.18 -7.97
C MET A 22 -18.19 16.98 -6.63
N ILE A 23 -18.70 18.04 -6.01
CA ILE A 23 -19.54 17.91 -4.80
C ILE A 23 -20.85 17.21 -5.15
N CYS A 24 -21.44 17.52 -6.31
CA CYS A 24 -22.63 16.81 -6.80
C CYS A 24 -22.38 15.31 -7.07
N ILE A 25 -21.20 14.92 -7.57
CA ILE A 25 -20.81 13.50 -7.67
C ILE A 25 -20.83 12.85 -6.28
N VAL A 26 -20.23 13.50 -5.27
CA VAL A 26 -20.20 12.97 -3.89
C VAL A 26 -21.62 12.79 -3.35
N MET A 27 -22.50 13.77 -3.55
CA MET A 27 -23.92 13.71 -3.14
C MET A 27 -24.67 12.59 -3.87
N GLY A 28 -24.38 12.39 -5.16
CA GLY A 28 -24.97 11.35 -5.99
C GLY A 28 -24.66 9.91 -5.55
N HIS A 29 -23.66 9.73 -4.67
CA HIS A 29 -23.25 8.44 -4.10
C HIS A 29 -23.67 8.27 -2.64
N LEU A 30 -24.65 9.04 -2.16
CA LEU A 30 -25.27 8.84 -0.84
C LEU A 30 -26.48 7.90 -0.87
N GLY A 31 -27.03 7.62 -2.06
CA GLY A 31 -28.23 6.78 -2.20
C GLY A 31 -29.55 7.49 -1.85
N ILE A 32 -29.57 8.83 -1.83
CA ILE A 32 -30.76 9.61 -1.49
C ILE A 32 -31.49 10.01 -2.78
N GLY A 33 -32.68 9.47 -3.00
CA GLY A 33 -33.45 9.63 -4.25
C GLY A 33 -33.69 11.08 -4.66
N SER A 34 -34.10 11.95 -3.72
CA SER A 34 -34.36 13.37 -3.99
C SER A 34 -33.10 14.15 -4.41
N LEU A 35 -31.95 13.84 -3.80
CA LEU A 35 -30.67 14.44 -4.23
C LEU A 35 -30.26 13.92 -5.61
N ASN A 36 -30.42 12.62 -5.85
CA ASN A 36 -30.09 11.99 -7.13
C ASN A 36 -30.92 12.56 -8.28
N ALA A 37 -32.22 12.81 -8.05
CA ALA A 37 -33.11 13.43 -9.03
C ALA A 37 -32.61 14.80 -9.49
N PHE A 38 -32.00 15.58 -8.59
CA PHE A 38 -31.37 16.85 -8.96
C PHE A 38 -30.01 16.65 -9.62
N VAL A 39 -29.07 15.98 -8.94
CA VAL A 39 -27.67 15.95 -9.38
C VAL A 39 -27.49 15.21 -10.71
N TYR A 40 -28.23 14.12 -10.96
CA TYR A 40 -28.08 13.29 -12.15
C TYR A 40 -28.46 13.99 -13.45
N THR A 41 -29.21 15.09 -13.36
CA THR A 41 -29.57 15.88 -14.54
C THR A 41 -28.37 16.52 -15.23
N PHE A 42 -27.25 16.83 -14.56
CA PHE A 42 -26.14 17.57 -15.20
C PHE A 42 -24.71 17.19 -14.76
N HIS A 43 -24.55 16.63 -13.56
CA HIS A 43 -23.23 16.60 -12.88
C HIS A 43 -22.13 15.84 -13.62
N VAL A 44 -22.43 14.79 -14.39
CA VAL A 44 -21.46 14.10 -15.28
C VAL A 44 -21.36 14.75 -16.67
N PRO A 45 -22.47 15.01 -17.39
CA PRO A 45 -22.47 15.69 -18.70
C PRO A 45 -21.60 16.95 -18.78
N ILE A 46 -21.63 17.78 -17.73
CA ILE A 46 -20.87 19.03 -17.67
C ILE A 46 -19.36 18.82 -17.80
N PHE A 47 -18.80 17.71 -17.31
CA PHE A 47 -17.37 17.42 -17.46
C PHE A 47 -17.01 17.07 -18.92
N PHE A 48 -17.88 16.35 -19.63
CA PHE A 48 -17.70 16.06 -21.05
C PHE A 48 -17.81 17.34 -21.89
N LEU A 49 -18.82 18.18 -21.61
CA LEU A 49 -19.00 19.49 -22.26
C LEU A 49 -17.77 20.39 -22.09
N ILE A 50 -17.30 20.57 -20.85
CA ILE A 50 -16.12 21.39 -20.56
C ILE A 50 -14.86 20.79 -21.23
N SER A 51 -14.73 19.46 -21.26
CA SER A 51 -13.60 18.81 -21.94
C SER A 51 -13.62 19.04 -23.45
N GLY A 52 -14.81 19.02 -24.06
CA GLY A 52 -15.03 19.38 -25.46
C GLY A 52 -14.74 20.85 -25.77
N TYR A 53 -15.17 21.76 -24.88
CA TYR A 53 -14.92 23.19 -25.01
C TYR A 53 -13.41 23.49 -25.11
N PHE A 54 -12.57 22.80 -24.35
CA PHE A 54 -11.11 22.96 -24.38
C PHE A 54 -10.39 21.98 -25.33
N LEU A 55 -11.10 21.27 -26.21
CA LEU A 55 -10.51 20.29 -27.11
C LEU A 55 -9.63 20.95 -28.18
N SER A 56 -8.31 20.71 -28.17
CA SER A 56 -7.38 21.30 -29.14
C SER A 56 -7.26 20.46 -30.41
N ASP A 57 -7.21 21.13 -31.55
CA ASP A 57 -6.98 20.60 -32.91
C ASP A 57 -5.51 20.69 -33.37
N LYS A 58 -4.64 21.35 -32.59
CA LYS A 58 -3.23 21.61 -32.95
C LYS A 58 -2.35 20.37 -33.08
N LEU A 59 -2.72 19.28 -32.40
CA LEU A 59 -1.93 18.04 -32.39
C LEU A 59 -2.49 17.05 -33.42
N SER A 60 -1.64 16.24 -34.03
CA SER A 60 -2.09 15.08 -34.81
C SER A 60 -2.93 14.13 -33.94
N VAL A 61 -3.79 13.30 -34.55
CA VAL A 61 -4.65 12.35 -33.80
C VAL A 61 -3.82 11.40 -32.93
N SER A 62 -2.69 10.92 -33.45
CA SER A 62 -1.78 10.03 -32.72
C SER A 62 -1.14 10.71 -31.51
N GLU A 63 -0.62 11.92 -31.67
CA GLU A 63 -0.03 12.69 -30.55
C GLU A 63 -1.09 13.06 -29.50
N PHE A 64 -2.28 13.44 -29.96
CA PHE A 64 -3.42 13.70 -29.11
C PHE A 64 -3.77 12.45 -28.29
N ALA A 65 -3.87 11.27 -28.93
CA ALA A 65 -4.16 10.01 -28.27
C ALA A 65 -3.10 9.66 -27.22
N LYS A 66 -1.81 9.76 -27.55
CA LYS A 66 -0.71 9.54 -26.59
C LYS A 66 -0.75 10.52 -25.41
N LYS A 67 -1.13 11.77 -25.65
CA LYS A 67 -1.29 12.78 -24.59
C LYS A 67 -2.48 12.45 -23.69
N LYS A 68 -3.63 12.07 -24.25
CA LYS A 68 -4.83 11.70 -23.49
C LYS A 68 -4.67 10.38 -22.73
N ALA A 69 -3.98 9.40 -23.31
CA ALA A 69 -3.64 8.15 -22.63
C ALA A 69 -2.82 8.42 -21.37
N ARG A 70 -1.78 9.26 -21.45
CA ARG A 70 -0.99 9.68 -20.27
C ARG A 70 -1.79 10.50 -19.25
N GLN A 71 -2.75 11.30 -19.71
CA GLN A 71 -3.57 12.15 -18.83
C GLN A 71 -4.67 11.39 -18.09
N LEU A 72 -5.22 10.31 -18.67
CA LEU A 72 -6.41 9.62 -18.15
C LEU A 72 -6.12 8.17 -17.74
N LEU A 73 -5.41 7.40 -18.56
CA LEU A 73 -5.15 5.98 -18.29
C LEU A 73 -4.10 5.77 -17.19
N VAL A 74 -3.10 6.65 -17.08
CA VAL A 74 -2.11 6.56 -16.00
C VAL A 74 -2.76 6.78 -14.64
N PRO A 75 -3.53 7.86 -14.40
CA PRO A 75 -4.32 7.99 -13.17
C PRO A 75 -5.28 6.83 -12.94
N TYR A 76 -5.96 6.33 -13.99
CA TYR A 76 -6.84 5.17 -13.89
C TYR A 76 -6.10 3.94 -13.32
N VAL A 77 -4.98 3.53 -13.92
CA VAL A 77 -4.21 2.37 -13.45
C VAL A 77 -3.71 2.55 -12.02
N VAL A 78 -3.19 3.74 -11.69
CA VAL A 78 -2.73 4.04 -10.33
C VAL A 78 -3.88 3.94 -9.33
N THR A 79 -5.03 4.53 -9.63
CA THR A 79 -6.21 4.47 -8.76
C THR A 79 -6.75 3.04 -8.63
N SER A 80 -6.76 2.26 -9.71
CA SER A 80 -7.15 0.84 -9.66
C SER A 80 -6.26 0.03 -8.72
N CYS A 81 -4.94 0.23 -8.75
CA CYS A 81 -4.04 -0.41 -7.79
C CYS A 81 -4.36 0.02 -6.35
N CYS A 82 -4.64 1.30 -6.12
CA CYS A 82 -5.05 1.79 -4.80
C CYS A 82 -6.39 1.20 -4.35
N ILE A 83 -7.37 1.06 -5.24
CA ILE A 83 -8.68 0.46 -4.94
C ILE A 83 -8.52 -1.02 -4.58
N ILE A 84 -7.72 -1.80 -5.34
CA ILE A 84 -7.45 -3.21 -5.03
C ILE A 84 -6.90 -3.33 -3.61
N VAL A 85 -5.88 -2.54 -3.26
CA VAL A 85 -5.27 -2.56 -1.92
C VAL A 85 -6.27 -2.08 -0.85
N GLY A 86 -6.94 -0.95 -1.08
CA GLY A 86 -7.83 -0.32 -0.12
C GLY A 86 -9.08 -1.15 0.18
N ALA A 87 -9.70 -1.72 -0.84
CA ALA A 87 -10.90 -2.54 -0.70
C ALA A 87 -10.59 -3.89 -0.06
N THR A 88 -9.47 -4.54 -0.44
CA THR A 88 -9.02 -5.77 0.23
C THR A 88 -8.68 -5.50 1.69
N LEU A 89 -8.00 -4.39 2.00
CA LEU A 89 -7.71 -4.02 3.38
C LEU A 89 -8.99 -3.76 4.19
N ARG A 90 -9.98 -3.09 3.59
CA ARG A 90 -11.28 -2.86 4.22
C ARG A 90 -11.97 -4.19 4.56
N ASP A 91 -12.05 -5.12 3.61
CA ASP A 91 -12.70 -6.43 3.83
C ASP A 91 -12.01 -7.22 4.95
N VAL A 92 -10.67 -7.23 4.97
CA VAL A 92 -9.90 -7.86 6.04
C VAL A 92 -10.14 -7.21 7.40
N LEU A 93 -10.30 -5.88 7.44
CA LEU A 93 -10.58 -5.15 8.67
C LEU A 93 -12.02 -5.37 9.17
N GLU A 94 -12.99 -5.49 8.27
CA GLU A 94 -14.40 -5.71 8.61
C GLU A 94 -14.69 -7.16 9.01
N THR A 95 -14.14 -8.13 8.29
CA THR A 95 -14.38 -9.56 8.54
C THR A 95 -13.42 -10.16 9.56
N GLY A 96 -12.25 -9.55 9.78
CA GLY A 96 -11.17 -10.12 10.57
C GLY A 96 -10.54 -11.37 9.95
N SER A 97 -10.82 -11.68 8.68
CA SER A 97 -10.39 -12.90 7.97
C SER A 97 -9.56 -12.58 6.72
N LEU A 98 -8.67 -13.50 6.32
CA LEU A 98 -8.02 -13.45 4.98
C LEU A 98 -8.62 -14.42 3.96
N GLU A 99 -9.62 -15.20 4.32
CA GLU A 99 -10.19 -16.20 3.40
C GLU A 99 -10.58 -15.55 2.06
N ASN A 100 -11.06 -14.32 2.10
CA ASN A 100 -11.50 -13.56 0.93
C ASN A 100 -10.39 -12.77 0.22
N VAL A 101 -9.16 -12.68 0.74
CA VAL A 101 -8.12 -11.79 0.15
C VAL A 101 -7.81 -12.12 -1.30
N VAL A 102 -7.62 -13.41 -1.59
CA VAL A 102 -7.34 -13.85 -2.96
C VAL A 102 -8.55 -13.59 -3.85
N TYR A 103 -9.75 -13.84 -3.33
CA TYR A 103 -11.00 -13.57 -4.04
C TYR A 103 -11.16 -12.07 -4.33
N ASP A 104 -10.89 -11.20 -3.37
CA ASP A 104 -10.97 -9.75 -3.50
C ASP A 104 -9.95 -9.21 -4.48
N ILE A 105 -8.68 -9.61 -4.35
CA ILE A 105 -7.63 -9.20 -5.29
C ILE A 105 -8.03 -9.65 -6.70
N LYS A 106 -8.50 -10.89 -6.88
CA LYS A 106 -8.94 -11.39 -8.19
C LYS A 106 -10.11 -10.56 -8.71
N THR A 107 -11.15 -10.37 -7.91
CA THR A 107 -12.39 -9.70 -8.32
C THR A 107 -12.15 -8.23 -8.64
N TRP A 108 -11.38 -7.52 -7.82
CA TRP A 108 -11.01 -6.13 -8.09
C TRP A 108 -10.02 -5.98 -9.25
N THR A 109 -9.15 -6.96 -9.49
CA THR A 109 -8.29 -6.98 -10.68
C THR A 109 -9.11 -7.14 -11.95
N VAL A 110 -10.08 -8.06 -11.96
CA VAL A 110 -11.01 -8.25 -13.08
C VAL A 110 -11.85 -6.99 -13.30
N ALA A 111 -12.38 -6.39 -12.23
CA ALA A 111 -13.09 -5.11 -12.29
C ALA A 111 -12.22 -3.99 -12.89
N ALA A 112 -10.94 -3.92 -12.50
CA ALA A 112 -10.01 -2.91 -13.00
C ALA A 112 -9.62 -3.12 -14.47
N LEU A 113 -9.42 -4.36 -14.90
CA LEU A 113 -9.09 -4.69 -16.29
C LEU A 113 -10.27 -4.44 -17.22
N TYR A 114 -11.48 -4.74 -16.75
CA TYR A 114 -12.68 -4.56 -17.54
C TYR A 114 -13.21 -3.13 -17.48
N GLY A 115 -13.06 -2.43 -16.36
CA GLY A 115 -13.43 -1.02 -16.22
C GLY A 115 -14.92 -0.73 -16.37
N SER A 116 -15.77 -1.63 -15.89
CA SER A 116 -17.23 -1.43 -15.87
C SER A 116 -17.64 -0.43 -14.79
N GLY A 117 -18.48 0.53 -15.15
CA GLY A 117 -19.08 1.44 -14.18
C GLY A 117 -20.36 0.93 -13.50
N THR A 118 -20.87 -0.25 -13.90
CA THR A 118 -22.12 -0.80 -13.36
C THR A 118 -22.06 -2.32 -13.17
N ILE A 119 -23.00 -2.85 -12.39
CA ILE A 119 -23.19 -4.28 -12.07
C ILE A 119 -24.47 -4.87 -12.69
N GLU A 120 -25.23 -4.08 -13.45
CA GLU A 120 -26.56 -4.48 -13.95
C GLU A 120 -26.50 -5.53 -15.07
N TYR A 121 -25.34 -5.68 -15.72
CA TYR A 121 -25.14 -6.72 -16.73
C TYR A 121 -24.45 -7.92 -16.07
N GLN A 122 -25.20 -9.01 -15.85
CA GLN A 122 -24.72 -10.22 -15.16
C GLN A 122 -24.52 -11.43 -16.09
N GLU A 123 -24.99 -11.35 -17.33
CA GLU A 123 -24.89 -12.38 -18.36
C GLU A 123 -23.81 -11.98 -19.39
N PRO A 124 -23.00 -12.88 -19.97
CA PRO A 124 -22.83 -14.28 -19.60
C PRO A 124 -21.97 -14.48 -18.34
N PHE A 125 -21.43 -13.41 -17.74
CA PHE A 125 -20.70 -13.49 -16.47
C PHE A 125 -20.81 -12.20 -15.66
N TYR A 126 -20.89 -12.35 -14.34
CA TYR A 126 -20.92 -11.24 -13.39
C TYR A 126 -19.61 -10.44 -13.38
N MET A 127 -19.72 -9.12 -13.41
CA MET A 127 -18.58 -8.21 -13.33
C MET A 127 -18.78 -7.15 -12.26
N LYS A 128 -17.89 -7.15 -11.27
CA LYS A 128 -17.86 -6.12 -10.23
C LYS A 128 -17.54 -4.76 -10.87
N GLN A 129 -18.29 -3.72 -10.49
CA GLN A 129 -18.03 -2.35 -10.94
C GLN A 129 -16.73 -1.80 -10.34
N ILE A 130 -15.96 -1.08 -11.14
CA ILE A 130 -14.70 -0.44 -10.68
C ILE A 130 -14.94 0.84 -9.87
N GLY A 131 -16.18 1.31 -9.79
CA GLY A 131 -16.56 2.58 -9.16
C GLY A 131 -16.36 3.78 -10.08
N ALA A 132 -16.33 4.99 -9.51
CA ALA A 132 -16.43 6.25 -10.26
C ALA A 132 -15.31 6.52 -11.30
N ILE A 133 -14.20 5.76 -11.29
CA ILE A 133 -13.12 5.91 -12.27
C ILE A 133 -13.44 5.37 -13.67
N TRP A 134 -14.57 4.67 -13.86
CA TRP A 134 -15.10 4.33 -15.20
C TRP A 134 -15.15 5.57 -16.11
N PHE A 135 -15.45 6.73 -15.53
CA PHE A 135 -15.51 8.03 -16.21
C PHE A 135 -14.21 8.37 -16.95
N LEU A 136 -13.05 7.97 -16.44
CA LEU A 136 -11.76 8.27 -17.08
C LEU A 136 -11.60 7.53 -18.41
N LEU A 137 -12.10 6.29 -18.49
CA LEU A 137 -12.07 5.50 -19.71
C LEU A 137 -13.10 6.02 -20.71
N ALA A 138 -14.33 6.31 -20.25
CA ALA A 138 -15.36 6.91 -21.09
C ALA A 138 -14.91 8.26 -21.67
N LEU A 139 -14.31 9.14 -20.87
CA LEU A 139 -13.77 10.42 -21.32
C LEU A 139 -12.62 10.25 -22.32
N PHE A 140 -11.77 9.24 -22.14
CA PHE A 140 -10.71 8.94 -23.10
C PHE A 140 -11.30 8.61 -24.47
N PHE A 141 -12.26 7.68 -24.56
CA PHE A 141 -12.89 7.32 -25.84
C PHE A 141 -13.72 8.47 -26.43
N ALA A 142 -14.51 9.18 -25.63
CA ALA A 142 -15.30 10.32 -26.10
C ALA A 142 -14.41 11.39 -26.77
N LEU A 143 -13.26 11.70 -26.17
CA LEU A 143 -12.30 12.65 -26.73
C LEU A 143 -11.66 12.15 -28.03
N LEU A 144 -11.34 10.85 -28.13
CA LEU A 144 -10.78 10.28 -29.35
C LEU A 144 -11.79 10.28 -30.50
N ILE A 145 -13.03 9.86 -30.22
CA ILE A 145 -14.13 9.84 -31.19
C ILE A 145 -14.33 11.23 -31.77
N VAL A 146 -14.46 12.26 -30.92
CA VAL A 146 -14.64 13.63 -31.39
C VAL A 146 -13.40 14.14 -32.14
N ARG A 147 -12.19 13.85 -31.65
CA ARG A 147 -10.95 14.29 -32.32
C ARG A 147 -10.82 13.70 -33.72
N PHE A 148 -11.23 12.45 -33.91
CA PHE A 148 -11.26 11.78 -35.21
C PHE A 148 -12.38 12.34 -36.10
N ALA A 149 -13.58 12.51 -35.56
CA ALA A 149 -14.72 13.10 -36.27
C ALA A 149 -14.41 14.51 -36.83
N MET A 150 -13.57 15.29 -36.15
CA MET A 150 -13.13 16.61 -36.65
C MET A 150 -12.36 16.58 -37.97
N GLN A 151 -11.90 15.41 -38.43
CA GLN A 151 -11.21 15.27 -39.72
C GLN A 151 -12.17 15.22 -40.92
N TYR A 152 -13.47 15.08 -40.66
CA TYR A 152 -14.48 14.88 -41.69
C TYR A 152 -15.52 16.00 -41.66
N GLN A 153 -15.99 16.43 -42.84
CA GLN A 153 -17.01 17.46 -42.99
C GLN A 153 -18.30 17.12 -42.22
N TYR A 154 -18.75 15.86 -42.32
CA TYR A 154 -19.95 15.36 -41.63
C TYR A 154 -19.63 14.63 -40.32
N GLY A 155 -18.53 14.99 -39.65
CA GLY A 155 -18.09 14.34 -38.41
C GLY A 155 -19.15 14.28 -37.31
N PHE A 156 -20.06 15.26 -37.23
CA PHE A 156 -21.18 15.26 -36.29
C PHE A 156 -22.12 14.07 -36.48
N ALA A 157 -22.45 13.72 -37.73
CA ALA A 157 -23.29 12.56 -38.02
C ALA A 157 -22.62 11.26 -37.54
N GLY A 158 -21.30 11.14 -37.74
CA GLY A 158 -20.52 10.01 -37.21
C GLY A 158 -20.58 9.91 -35.68
N VAL A 159 -20.54 11.04 -34.96
CA VAL A 159 -20.69 11.06 -33.50
C VAL A 159 -22.09 10.61 -33.05
N ILE A 160 -23.15 11.06 -33.72
CA ILE A 160 -24.52 10.61 -33.42
C ILE A 160 -24.68 9.11 -33.68
N ILE A 161 -24.19 8.63 -34.83
CA ILE A 161 -24.25 7.21 -35.18
C ILE A 161 -23.53 6.37 -34.12
N LEU A 162 -22.30 6.75 -33.75
CA LEU A 162 -21.54 6.05 -32.72
C LEU A 162 -22.24 6.11 -31.35
N ALA A 163 -22.83 7.25 -30.97
CA ALA A 163 -23.61 7.35 -29.74
C ALA A 163 -24.80 6.39 -29.73
N TYR A 164 -25.55 6.31 -30.84
CA TYR A 164 -26.64 5.34 -30.99
C TYR A 164 -26.15 3.90 -30.94
N VAL A 165 -25.01 3.59 -31.57
CA VAL A 165 -24.38 2.26 -31.49
C VAL A 165 -24.00 1.94 -30.03
N GLY A 166 -23.39 2.88 -29.29
CA GLY A 166 -23.05 2.67 -27.88
C GLY A 166 -24.28 2.41 -26.99
N TYR A 167 -25.35 3.18 -27.23
CA TYR A 167 -26.65 3.00 -26.58
C TYR A 167 -27.27 1.64 -26.90
N LYS A 168 -27.38 1.25 -28.17
CA LYS A 168 -28.02 -0.02 -28.57
C LYS A 168 -27.19 -1.25 -28.25
N THR A 169 -25.87 -1.19 -28.39
CA THR A 169 -25.02 -2.35 -28.07
C THR A 169 -25.06 -2.67 -26.59
N THR A 170 -25.35 -1.71 -25.71
CA THR A 170 -25.47 -1.94 -24.27
C THR A 170 -26.53 -2.97 -23.92
N THR A 171 -27.63 -3.05 -24.68
CA THR A 171 -28.68 -4.06 -24.47
C THR A 171 -28.34 -5.42 -25.08
N MET A 172 -27.27 -5.51 -25.85
CA MET A 172 -26.83 -6.73 -26.54
C MET A 172 -25.64 -7.36 -25.84
N VAL A 173 -24.60 -6.54 -25.60
CA VAL A 173 -23.33 -6.93 -24.98
C VAL A 173 -22.76 -5.75 -24.21
N TRP A 174 -22.33 -6.00 -22.99
CA TRP A 174 -21.55 -5.03 -22.23
C TRP A 174 -20.09 -5.08 -22.70
N LEU A 175 -19.54 -3.95 -23.12
CA LEU A 175 -18.17 -3.88 -23.64
C LEU A 175 -17.20 -3.36 -22.58
N PRO A 176 -15.94 -3.86 -22.58
CA PRO A 176 -14.94 -3.40 -21.64
C PRO A 176 -14.58 -1.93 -21.86
N TRP A 177 -13.91 -1.39 -20.86
CA TRP A 177 -13.32 -0.06 -20.79
C TRP A 177 -14.32 1.08 -20.90
N SER A 178 -15.57 0.84 -20.54
CA SER A 178 -16.64 1.85 -20.62
C SER A 178 -16.70 2.53 -21.99
N ILE A 179 -16.33 1.82 -23.07
CA ILE A 179 -16.25 2.40 -24.41
C ILE A 179 -17.63 2.86 -24.88
N GLN A 180 -18.68 2.10 -24.57
CA GLN A 180 -20.06 2.44 -24.92
C GLN A 180 -20.49 3.76 -24.25
N ALA A 181 -20.16 3.94 -22.97
CA ALA A 181 -20.36 5.20 -22.27
C ALA A 181 -19.55 6.34 -22.88
N GLY A 182 -18.34 6.06 -23.38
CA GLY A 182 -17.57 7.03 -24.15
C GLY A 182 -18.20 7.40 -25.49
N MET A 183 -18.86 6.45 -26.17
CA MET A 183 -19.56 6.69 -27.44
C MET A 183 -20.76 7.60 -27.25
N THR A 184 -21.61 7.35 -26.24
CA THR A 184 -22.73 8.24 -25.93
C THR A 184 -22.26 9.60 -25.43
N ALA A 185 -21.23 9.63 -24.58
CA ALA A 185 -20.66 10.86 -24.07
C ALA A 185 -19.97 11.74 -25.12
N ALA A 186 -19.59 11.17 -26.27
CA ALA A 186 -19.00 11.91 -27.39
C ALA A 186 -19.93 13.03 -27.90
N VAL A 187 -21.26 12.89 -27.77
CA VAL A 187 -22.23 13.93 -28.10
C VAL A 187 -21.99 15.18 -27.26
N PHE A 188 -21.84 15.04 -25.94
CA PHE A 188 -21.55 16.17 -25.04
C PHE A 188 -20.18 16.80 -25.33
N VAL A 189 -19.17 16.00 -25.64
CA VAL A 189 -17.84 16.51 -26.04
C VAL A 189 -17.93 17.30 -27.35
N TYR A 190 -18.67 16.81 -28.34
CA TYR A 190 -18.84 17.50 -29.63
C TYR A 190 -19.62 18.80 -29.48
N ILE A 191 -20.69 18.81 -28.68
CA ILE A 191 -21.47 20.02 -28.37
C ILE A 191 -20.60 21.05 -27.64
N GLY A 192 -19.74 20.62 -26.71
CA GLY A 192 -18.76 21.51 -26.07
C GLY A 192 -17.82 22.16 -27.08
N LEU A 193 -17.34 21.41 -28.08
CA LEU A 193 -16.53 21.94 -29.17
C LEU A 193 -17.30 22.96 -30.02
N LEU A 194 -18.57 22.68 -30.36
CA LEU A 194 -19.45 23.61 -31.08
C LEU A 194 -19.69 24.89 -30.26
N ALA A 195 -19.90 24.77 -28.96
CA ALA A 195 -20.09 25.90 -28.06
C ALA A 195 -18.86 26.83 -28.04
N ARG A 196 -17.64 26.27 -28.11
CA ARG A 196 -16.42 27.08 -28.31
C ARG A 196 -16.42 27.76 -29.67
N LYS A 197 -16.66 27.02 -30.77
CA LYS A 197 -16.64 27.58 -32.13
C LYS A 197 -17.66 28.71 -32.30
N GLY A 198 -18.85 28.55 -31.74
CA GLY A 198 -19.93 29.55 -31.74
C GLY A 198 -19.76 30.67 -30.71
N ARG A 199 -18.72 30.62 -29.87
CA ARG A 199 -18.46 31.57 -28.77
C ARG A 199 -19.65 31.74 -27.83
N VAL A 200 -20.38 30.65 -27.57
CA VAL A 200 -21.65 30.64 -26.81
C VAL A 200 -21.47 31.20 -25.40
N LEU A 201 -20.33 30.93 -24.76
CA LEU A 201 -20.02 31.40 -23.41
C LEU A 201 -19.36 32.79 -23.36
N GLU A 202 -18.95 33.36 -24.50
CA GLU A 202 -18.35 34.71 -24.55
C GLU A 202 -19.40 35.79 -24.84
N LYS A 203 -20.52 35.41 -25.47
CA LYS A 203 -21.64 36.31 -25.75
C LYS A 203 -22.54 36.41 -24.52
N LYS A 204 -23.06 37.61 -24.25
CA LYS A 204 -24.07 37.78 -23.20
C LYS A 204 -25.33 36.98 -23.59
N PRO A 205 -25.81 36.06 -22.74
CA PRO A 205 -26.97 35.26 -23.05
C PRO A 205 -28.25 36.09 -23.02
N HIS A 206 -29.12 35.90 -24.02
CA HIS A 206 -30.43 36.55 -24.06
C HIS A 206 -31.33 35.98 -22.94
N PRO A 207 -32.08 36.80 -22.18
CA PRO A 207 -32.92 36.34 -21.07
C PRO A 207 -33.91 35.23 -21.45
N ALA A 208 -34.45 35.27 -22.68
CA ALA A 208 -35.34 34.21 -23.18
C ALA A 208 -34.64 32.84 -23.27
N ILE A 209 -33.37 32.79 -23.69
CA ILE A 209 -32.59 31.53 -23.78
C ILE A 209 -32.36 30.96 -22.38
N ILE A 210 -32.02 31.82 -21.41
CA ILE A 210 -31.86 31.42 -20.02
C ILE A 210 -33.18 30.88 -19.47
N SER A 211 -34.30 31.55 -19.75
CA SER A 211 -35.63 31.16 -19.27
C SER A 211 -36.07 29.82 -19.87
N VAL A 212 -35.85 29.60 -21.17
CA VAL A 212 -36.14 28.33 -21.84
C VAL A 212 -35.25 27.22 -21.29
N ALA A 213 -33.93 27.44 -21.15
CA ALA A 213 -33.03 26.44 -20.58
C ALA A 213 -33.36 26.11 -19.12
N ALA A 214 -33.70 27.11 -18.31
CA ALA A 214 -34.15 26.91 -16.94
C ALA A 214 -35.48 26.14 -16.87
N GLY A 215 -36.43 26.44 -17.77
CA GLY A 215 -37.69 25.70 -17.89
C GLY A 215 -37.47 24.23 -18.27
N ILE A 216 -36.65 23.96 -19.29
CA ILE A 216 -36.30 22.58 -19.68
C ILE A 216 -35.62 21.84 -18.52
N TRP A 217 -34.67 22.48 -17.85
CA TRP A 217 -33.99 21.87 -16.71
C TRP A 217 -34.95 21.59 -15.55
N LEU A 218 -35.87 22.51 -15.25
CA LEU A 218 -36.90 22.32 -14.23
C LEU A 218 -37.83 21.16 -14.58
N VAL A 219 -38.28 21.06 -15.84
CA VAL A 219 -39.07 19.90 -16.31
C VAL A 219 -38.27 18.62 -16.11
N CYS A 220 -36.97 18.61 -16.39
CA CYS A 220 -36.13 17.43 -16.17
C CYS A 220 -35.87 17.11 -14.68
N ILE A 221 -35.89 18.10 -13.79
CA ILE A 221 -35.79 17.87 -12.34
C ILE A 221 -37.11 17.30 -11.80
N LEU A 222 -38.26 17.78 -12.28
CA LEU A 222 -39.59 17.41 -11.77
C LEU A 222 -40.13 16.11 -12.40
N PHE A 223 -39.91 15.94 -13.70
CA PHE A 223 -40.51 14.88 -14.53
C PHE A 223 -39.45 14.09 -15.32
N GLY A 224 -38.21 14.57 -15.34
CA GLY A 224 -37.13 13.92 -16.08
C GLY A 224 -36.69 12.62 -15.42
N GLY A 225 -36.11 11.77 -16.26
CA GLY A 225 -35.71 10.44 -15.91
C GLY A 225 -34.20 10.37 -15.71
N HIS A 226 -33.75 9.28 -15.12
CA HIS A 226 -32.40 9.18 -14.63
C HIS A 226 -31.36 9.06 -15.77
N LEU A 227 -30.65 10.16 -16.07
CA LEU A 227 -29.53 10.14 -17.02
C LEU A 227 -28.33 9.38 -16.45
N TYR A 228 -28.19 8.11 -16.81
CA TYR A 228 -27.07 7.26 -16.40
C TYR A 228 -26.12 6.99 -17.57
N ILE A 229 -25.24 7.95 -17.86
CA ILE A 229 -24.17 7.75 -18.85
C ILE A 229 -23.34 6.49 -18.51
N VAL A 230 -23.14 6.22 -17.22
CA VAL A 230 -22.43 5.03 -16.73
C VAL A 230 -23.03 3.70 -17.23
N ARG A 231 -24.34 3.66 -17.48
CA ARG A 231 -25.12 2.52 -17.95
C ARG A 231 -25.57 2.65 -19.40
N ASN A 232 -25.24 3.76 -20.08
CA ASN A 232 -25.91 4.19 -21.31
C ASN A 232 -27.44 4.15 -21.22
N HIS A 233 -28.00 4.45 -20.05
CA HIS A 233 -29.44 4.45 -19.84
C HIS A 233 -29.98 5.88 -19.86
N PHE A 234 -30.99 6.10 -20.70
CA PHE A 234 -31.64 7.38 -20.95
C PHE A 234 -33.15 7.12 -20.91
N GLU A 235 -33.74 7.23 -19.73
CA GLU A 235 -35.14 6.89 -19.47
C GLU A 235 -36.10 7.60 -20.43
N ASN A 236 -35.92 8.92 -20.60
CA ASN A 236 -36.73 9.74 -21.52
C ASN A 236 -36.01 10.02 -22.85
N GLY A 237 -34.98 9.23 -23.17
CA GLY A 237 -34.21 9.34 -24.42
C GLY A 237 -33.63 10.74 -24.65
N PHE A 238 -34.08 11.40 -25.72
CA PHE A 238 -33.54 12.70 -26.14
C PHE A 238 -33.81 13.82 -25.14
N LEU A 239 -34.90 13.75 -24.37
CA LEU A 239 -35.22 14.75 -23.35
C LEU A 239 -34.13 14.82 -22.27
N ASP A 240 -33.58 13.68 -21.85
CA ASP A 240 -32.51 13.63 -20.85
C ASP A 240 -31.21 14.27 -21.37
N VAL A 241 -30.94 14.14 -22.67
CA VAL A 241 -29.78 14.79 -23.32
C VAL A 241 -29.97 16.31 -23.34
N ILE A 242 -31.13 16.81 -23.78
CA ILE A 242 -31.43 18.25 -23.79
C ILE A 242 -31.43 18.80 -22.36
N GLY A 243 -32.06 18.09 -21.42
CA GLY A 243 -32.09 18.42 -20.01
C GLY A 243 -30.69 18.59 -19.42
N ALA A 244 -29.78 17.68 -19.75
CA ALA A 244 -28.40 17.77 -19.32
C ALA A 244 -27.61 18.93 -19.92
N LEU A 245 -27.85 19.25 -21.19
CA LEU A 245 -27.27 20.43 -21.82
C LEU A 245 -27.78 21.72 -21.17
N ALA A 246 -29.10 21.80 -20.94
CA ALA A 246 -29.75 22.94 -20.31
C ALA A 246 -29.27 23.13 -18.86
N GLY A 247 -29.26 22.07 -18.05
CA GLY A 247 -28.77 22.10 -16.68
C GLY A 247 -27.29 22.46 -16.59
N SER A 248 -26.45 21.85 -17.44
CA SER A 248 -25.02 22.20 -17.50
C SER A 248 -24.80 23.67 -17.86
N TYR A 249 -25.58 24.19 -18.81
CA TYR A 249 -25.50 25.60 -19.23
C TYR A 249 -25.91 26.55 -18.10
N ILE A 250 -27.05 26.30 -17.44
CA ILE A 250 -27.51 27.11 -16.31
C ILE A 250 -26.49 27.06 -15.16
N VAL A 251 -25.96 25.89 -14.81
CA VAL A 251 -24.93 25.75 -13.77
C VAL A 251 -23.67 26.54 -14.11
N ILE A 252 -23.22 26.55 -15.37
CA ILE A 252 -22.08 27.36 -15.80
C ILE A 252 -22.36 28.86 -15.60
N LEU A 253 -23.55 29.35 -16.00
CA LEU A 253 -23.93 30.76 -15.81
C LEU A 253 -24.05 31.14 -14.32
N LEU A 254 -24.55 30.23 -13.48
CA LEU A 254 -24.58 30.43 -12.03
C LEU A 254 -23.18 30.49 -11.44
N CYS A 255 -22.26 29.64 -11.91
CA CYS A 255 -20.86 29.64 -11.47
C CYS A 255 -20.12 30.92 -11.89
N GLU A 256 -20.47 31.52 -13.03
CA GLU A 256 -19.96 32.82 -13.45
C GLU A 256 -20.41 33.94 -12.52
N LYS A 257 -21.71 33.97 -12.15
CA LYS A 257 -22.23 34.90 -11.13
C LYS A 257 -21.56 34.65 -9.77
N LEU A 258 -21.42 33.40 -9.37
CA LEU A 258 -20.78 33.02 -8.10
C LEU A 258 -19.33 33.49 -8.03
N GLU A 259 -18.57 33.40 -9.13
CA GLU A 259 -17.21 33.93 -9.22
C GLU A 259 -17.16 35.44 -9.00
N LYS A 260 -18.17 36.18 -9.48
CA LYS A 260 -18.25 37.63 -9.36
C LYS A 260 -18.64 38.09 -7.95
N TYR A 261 -19.56 37.39 -7.30
CA TYR A 261 -20.16 37.85 -6.04
C TYR A 261 -19.58 37.18 -4.78
N THR A 262 -18.82 36.08 -4.89
CA THR A 262 -18.29 35.36 -3.73
C THR A 262 -16.78 35.13 -3.84
N ASN A 263 -16.02 35.48 -2.80
CA ASN A 263 -14.56 35.31 -2.81
C ASN A 263 -14.08 34.01 -2.15
N CYS A 264 -14.69 33.59 -1.03
CA CYS A 264 -14.25 32.40 -0.31
C CYS A 264 -14.70 31.11 -1.03
N ILE A 265 -16.01 31.00 -1.29
CA ILE A 265 -16.62 29.84 -1.94
C ILE A 265 -16.04 29.63 -3.35
N ALA A 266 -15.93 30.69 -4.15
CA ALA A 266 -15.33 30.62 -5.47
C ALA A 266 -13.87 30.12 -5.44
N ARG A 267 -13.05 30.55 -4.47
CA ARG A 267 -11.67 30.06 -4.33
C ARG A 267 -11.62 28.57 -4.02
N PHE A 268 -12.49 28.10 -3.11
CA PHE A 268 -12.59 26.69 -2.74
C PHE A 268 -13.07 25.82 -3.92
N LEU A 269 -14.18 26.19 -4.57
CA LEU A 269 -14.70 25.46 -5.73
C LEU A 269 -13.72 25.48 -6.90
N LYS A 270 -13.03 26.61 -7.13
CA LYS A 270 -11.95 26.70 -8.10
C LYS A 270 -10.84 25.72 -7.75
N PHE A 271 -10.38 25.65 -6.49
CA PHE A 271 -9.39 24.64 -6.08
C PHE A 271 -9.84 23.21 -6.39
N LEU A 272 -11.07 22.84 -6.05
CA LEU A 272 -11.62 21.52 -6.35
C LEU A 272 -11.63 21.25 -7.85
N GLY A 273 -12.18 22.16 -8.66
CA GLY A 273 -12.30 21.94 -10.09
C GLY A 273 -11.00 22.04 -10.87
N LYS A 274 -9.99 22.77 -10.34
CA LYS A 274 -8.63 22.73 -10.88
C LYS A 274 -7.97 21.36 -10.70
N ASN A 275 -8.36 20.64 -9.64
CA ASN A 275 -7.82 19.34 -9.25
C ASN A 275 -8.85 18.21 -9.39
N SER A 276 -9.90 18.40 -10.21
CA SER A 276 -11.07 17.52 -10.27
C SER A 276 -10.71 16.05 -10.58
N LEU A 277 -9.66 15.83 -11.38
CA LEU A 277 -9.14 14.49 -11.67
C LEU A 277 -8.58 13.80 -10.42
N PHE A 278 -7.74 14.48 -9.64
CA PHE A 278 -7.23 13.90 -8.38
C PHE A 278 -8.36 13.72 -7.37
N PHE A 279 -9.29 14.67 -7.31
CA PHE A 279 -10.46 14.57 -6.43
C PHE A 279 -11.30 13.33 -6.79
N LEU A 280 -11.59 13.09 -8.06
CA LEU A 280 -12.30 11.89 -8.53
C LEU A 280 -11.57 10.61 -8.15
N CYS A 281 -10.25 10.56 -8.33
CA CYS A 281 -9.44 9.40 -7.93
C CYS A 281 -9.51 9.15 -6.41
N CYS A 282 -9.42 10.20 -5.60
CA CYS A 282 -9.56 10.10 -4.14
C CYS A 282 -10.97 9.65 -3.73
N HIS A 283 -12.01 10.22 -4.38
CA HIS A 283 -13.41 9.86 -4.16
C HIS A 283 -13.68 8.39 -4.48
N ALA A 284 -13.17 7.89 -5.61
CA ALA A 284 -13.31 6.48 -5.97
C ALA A 284 -12.62 5.54 -4.98
N LEU A 285 -11.45 5.93 -4.46
CA LEU A 285 -10.76 5.16 -3.43
C LEU A 285 -11.53 5.14 -2.12
N GLU A 286 -11.99 6.29 -1.62
CA GLU A 286 -12.73 6.32 -0.34
C GLU A 286 -14.04 5.55 -0.42
N LEU A 287 -14.74 5.56 -1.56
CA LEU A 287 -15.96 4.79 -1.75
C LEU A 287 -15.71 3.29 -1.55
N GLN A 288 -14.51 2.80 -1.87
CA GLN A 288 -14.14 1.39 -1.78
C GLN A 288 -13.30 1.03 -0.55
N ALA A 289 -12.74 2.00 0.15
CA ALA A 289 -11.85 1.74 1.29
C ALA A 289 -12.50 2.08 2.64
N ILE A 290 -13.56 2.90 2.68
CA ILE A 290 -14.13 3.41 3.93
C ILE A 290 -15.61 2.99 4.07
N PRO A 291 -15.99 2.30 5.15
CA PRO A 291 -17.38 1.95 5.42
C PRO A 291 -18.14 3.13 6.01
N TRP A 292 -18.66 4.00 5.15
CA TRP A 292 -19.33 5.24 5.57
C TRP A 292 -20.59 5.07 6.42
N GLN A 293 -21.11 3.84 6.56
CA GLN A 293 -22.26 3.54 7.40
C GLN A 293 -22.06 3.98 8.85
N PHE A 294 -20.82 4.01 9.35
CA PHE A 294 -20.52 4.48 10.71
C PHE A 294 -21.01 5.91 10.97
N VAL A 295 -21.05 6.78 9.94
CA VAL A 295 -21.52 8.16 10.10
C VAL A 295 -22.99 8.16 10.49
N TRP A 296 -23.80 7.32 9.83
CA TRP A 296 -25.21 7.19 10.17
C TRP A 296 -25.40 6.59 11.56
N THR A 297 -24.66 5.53 11.89
CA THR A 297 -24.71 4.89 13.21
C THR A 297 -24.33 5.85 14.34
N VAL A 298 -23.30 6.68 14.17
CA VAL A 298 -22.86 7.62 15.21
C VAL A 298 -23.77 8.84 15.29
N PHE A 299 -24.00 9.54 14.18
CA PHE A 299 -24.68 10.83 14.21
C PHE A 299 -26.21 10.72 14.13
N GLY A 300 -26.71 9.74 13.38
CA GLY A 300 -28.15 9.48 13.23
C GLY A 300 -28.71 8.65 14.38
N GLU A 301 -28.15 7.48 14.65
CA GLU A 301 -28.72 6.55 15.63
C GLU A 301 -28.33 6.90 17.08
N LYS A 302 -27.03 7.08 17.36
CA LYS A 302 -26.55 7.35 18.72
C LYS A 302 -26.81 8.79 19.18
N LEU A 303 -26.50 9.78 18.34
CA LEU A 303 -26.67 11.20 18.67
C LEU A 303 -28.04 11.77 18.28
N LYS A 304 -28.89 11.00 17.59
CA LYS A 304 -30.26 11.38 17.20
C LYS A 304 -30.36 12.73 16.49
N LEU A 305 -29.35 13.09 15.69
CA LEU A 305 -29.37 14.33 14.91
C LEU A 305 -30.39 14.24 13.77
N GLN A 306 -30.92 15.39 13.35
CA GLN A 306 -31.82 15.47 12.20
C GLN A 306 -31.14 14.93 10.93
N THR A 307 -31.90 14.23 10.09
CA THR A 307 -31.40 13.60 8.85
C THR A 307 -30.64 14.58 7.96
N ALA A 308 -31.15 15.80 7.78
CA ALA A 308 -30.47 16.82 6.98
C ALA A 308 -29.09 17.17 7.55
N THR A 309 -28.95 17.23 8.88
CA THR A 309 -27.67 17.48 9.56
C THR A 309 -26.70 16.33 9.36
N VAL A 310 -27.16 15.08 9.52
CA VAL A 310 -26.34 13.88 9.31
C VAL A 310 -25.83 13.81 7.87
N VAL A 311 -26.70 14.02 6.89
CA VAL A 311 -26.36 14.07 5.46
C VAL A 311 -25.34 15.18 5.19
N THR A 312 -25.53 16.37 5.78
CA THR A 312 -24.58 17.48 5.64
C THR A 312 -23.20 17.11 6.19
N ILE A 313 -23.14 16.54 7.40
CA ILE A 313 -21.89 16.06 8.02
C ILE A 313 -21.22 15.02 7.12
N TRP A 314 -21.98 14.08 6.59
CA TRP A 314 -21.47 13.03 5.70
C TRP A 314 -20.82 13.60 4.44
N VAL A 315 -21.50 14.52 3.74
CA VAL A 315 -20.96 15.20 2.56
C VAL A 315 -19.69 15.98 2.91
N CYS A 316 -19.72 16.76 3.99
CA CYS A 316 -18.57 17.55 4.44
C CYS A 316 -17.35 16.67 4.73
N LEU A 317 -17.52 15.56 5.45
CA LEU A 317 -16.42 14.62 5.75
C LEU A 317 -15.83 14.02 4.48
N ARG A 318 -16.66 13.59 3.52
CA ARG A 318 -16.19 13.07 2.22
C ARG A 318 -15.41 14.11 1.43
N VAL A 319 -15.93 15.34 1.34
CA VAL A 319 -15.27 16.44 0.60
C VAL A 319 -13.95 16.83 1.26
N VAL A 320 -13.89 16.91 2.59
CA VAL A 320 -12.65 17.20 3.33
C VAL A 320 -11.62 16.11 3.10
N LEU A 321 -12.00 14.84 3.23
CA LEU A 321 -11.10 13.71 3.03
C LEU A 321 -10.53 13.69 1.60
N CYS A 322 -11.38 13.85 0.59
CA CYS A 322 -10.94 13.92 -0.80
C CYS A 322 -10.01 15.12 -1.03
N SER A 323 -10.28 16.27 -0.42
CA SER A 323 -9.43 17.46 -0.50
C SER A 323 -8.05 17.24 0.13
N LEU A 324 -7.97 16.56 1.28
CA LEU A 324 -6.71 16.16 1.89
C LEU A 324 -5.92 15.20 0.98
N GLY A 325 -6.61 14.22 0.38
CA GLY A 325 -6.01 13.32 -0.63
C GLY A 325 -5.42 14.10 -1.81
N VAL A 326 -6.13 15.10 -2.34
CA VAL A 326 -5.62 16.00 -3.38
C VAL A 326 -4.34 16.71 -2.95
N LEU A 327 -4.29 17.24 -1.72
CA LEU A 327 -3.09 17.92 -1.20
C LEU A 327 -1.89 16.97 -1.13
N VAL A 328 -2.09 15.72 -0.67
CA VAL A 328 -1.06 14.67 -0.66
C VAL A 328 -0.58 14.37 -2.09
N CYS A 329 -1.49 14.17 -3.05
CA CYS A 329 -1.14 13.95 -4.46
C CYS A 329 -0.33 15.12 -5.05
N LEU A 330 -0.69 16.36 -4.72
CA LEU A 330 0.04 17.55 -5.17
C LEU A 330 1.44 17.63 -4.58
N GLN A 331 1.61 17.27 -3.29
CA GLN A 331 2.93 17.17 -2.67
C GLN A 331 3.77 16.09 -3.38
N ILE A 332 3.24 14.88 -3.56
CA ILE A 332 3.92 13.80 -4.29
C ILE A 332 4.35 14.26 -5.68
N LYS A 333 3.45 14.93 -6.43
CA LYS A 333 3.74 15.45 -7.77
C LYS A 333 4.86 16.49 -7.78
N LYS A 334 4.99 17.35 -6.76
CA LYS A 334 6.12 18.29 -6.62
C LYS A 334 7.44 17.56 -6.34
N PHE A 335 7.38 16.46 -5.58
CA PHE A 335 8.56 15.67 -5.25
C PHE A 335 9.10 14.83 -6.43
N ILE A 336 8.25 14.35 -7.35
CA ILE A 336 8.66 13.47 -8.46
C ILE A 336 9.70 14.10 -9.42
N PRO A 337 9.53 15.33 -9.94
CA PRO A 337 10.54 15.98 -10.80
C PRO A 337 11.85 16.24 -10.06
N CYS A 338 11.79 16.68 -8.80
CA CYS A 338 12.97 16.86 -7.94
C CYS A 338 13.73 15.53 -7.77
N LEU A 339 13.01 14.41 -7.66
CA LEU A 339 13.60 13.08 -7.64
C LEU A 339 14.20 12.69 -9.00
N LYS A 340 13.51 12.96 -10.11
CA LYS A 340 13.99 12.64 -11.48
C LYS A 340 15.23 13.45 -11.86
N GLU A 341 15.29 14.72 -11.50
CA GLU A 341 16.43 15.60 -11.74
C GLU A 341 17.62 15.20 -10.86
N LYS A 342 17.37 14.88 -9.57
CA LYS A 342 18.38 14.26 -8.70
C LYS A 342 18.83 12.90 -9.20
N TRP A 343 17.97 12.13 -9.86
CA TRP A 343 18.25 10.81 -10.44
C TRP A 343 19.06 10.91 -11.73
N MET A 344 18.72 11.82 -12.66
CA MET A 344 19.50 12.09 -13.88
C MET A 344 20.88 12.70 -13.57
N MET A 345 20.95 13.59 -12.58
CA MET A 345 22.22 14.09 -12.03
C MET A 345 23.02 12.98 -11.35
N ARG A 346 22.34 11.96 -10.79
CA ARG A 346 22.98 10.75 -10.27
C ARG A 346 23.45 9.85 -11.40
N GLU A 347 22.70 9.63 -12.48
CA GLU A 347 23.12 8.80 -13.63
C GLU A 347 24.33 9.39 -14.36
N ARG A 348 24.35 10.71 -14.57
CA ARG A 348 25.54 11.41 -15.09
C ARG A 348 26.74 11.32 -14.15
N LYS A 349 26.53 11.21 -12.83
CA LYS A 349 27.59 10.90 -11.86
C LYS A 349 27.93 9.41 -11.78
N VAL A 350 26.97 8.50 -12.04
CA VAL A 350 27.08 7.02 -12.02
C VAL A 350 27.89 6.50 -13.19
N GLY A 351 27.89 7.17 -14.35
CA GLY A 351 28.89 6.95 -15.41
C GLY A 351 30.33 7.16 -14.95
N LYS A 352 30.56 7.89 -13.84
CA LYS A 352 31.84 8.05 -13.13
C LYS A 352 31.90 7.34 -11.77
N TRP A 353 30.85 6.60 -11.36
CA TRP A 353 30.67 6.04 -10.01
C TRP A 353 30.69 4.50 -9.98
N ASN A 354 31.37 3.86 -10.93
CA ASN A 354 31.53 2.40 -10.95
C ASN A 354 32.46 1.86 -9.84
N GLN A 355 32.62 2.60 -8.72
CA GLN A 355 33.48 2.24 -7.59
C GLN A 355 32.81 2.27 -6.20
N ASN A 356 31.49 2.47 -6.06
CA ASN A 356 30.84 2.58 -4.73
C ASN A 356 29.69 1.59 -4.43
N THR A 357 29.74 0.39 -4.99
CA THR A 357 28.74 -0.70 -4.82
C THR A 357 28.57 -1.18 -3.37
N GLY A 358 29.55 -0.93 -2.48
CA GLY A 358 29.53 -1.39 -1.09
C GLY A 358 28.53 -0.69 -0.17
N LYS A 359 28.29 0.61 -0.33
CA LYS A 359 27.42 1.41 0.58
C LYS A 359 25.93 1.17 0.34
N ASP A 360 25.52 0.98 -0.90
CA ASP A 360 24.11 0.73 -1.21
C ASP A 360 23.71 -0.72 -0.93
N ARG A 361 24.66 -1.67 -1.03
CA ARG A 361 24.48 -3.06 -0.57
C ARG A 361 24.12 -3.13 0.91
N ILE A 362 24.86 -2.42 1.75
CA ILE A 362 24.63 -2.45 3.20
C ILE A 362 23.24 -1.88 3.56
N LYS A 363 22.73 -0.91 2.79
CA LYS A 363 21.44 -0.28 3.08
C LYS A 363 20.25 -1.22 2.90
N TYR A 364 20.13 -1.95 1.79
CA TYR A 364 18.96 -2.81 1.59
C TYR A 364 18.98 -4.03 2.54
N TRP A 365 20.15 -4.54 2.94
CA TRP A 365 20.25 -5.55 3.99
C TRP A 365 19.85 -5.02 5.37
N ASN A 366 20.14 -3.75 5.67
CA ASN A 366 19.61 -3.10 6.86
C ASN A 366 18.09 -2.96 6.77
N ILE A 367 17.53 -2.55 5.63
CA ILE A 367 16.07 -2.51 5.44
C ILE A 367 15.44 -3.90 5.69
N ALA A 368 16.00 -4.97 5.12
CA ALA A 368 15.47 -6.32 5.28
C ALA A 368 15.46 -6.77 6.76
N LYS A 369 16.54 -6.51 7.51
CA LYS A 369 16.58 -6.76 8.96
C LYS A 369 15.57 -5.89 9.72
N GLY A 370 15.42 -4.63 9.32
CA GLY A 370 14.44 -3.70 9.88
C GLY A 370 13.00 -4.17 9.70
N ILE A 371 12.67 -4.72 8.52
CA ILE A 371 11.37 -5.35 8.26
C ILE A 371 11.20 -6.59 9.15
N ALA A 372 12.20 -7.48 9.19
CA ALA A 372 12.12 -8.71 9.98
C ALA A 372 11.91 -8.44 11.48
N ILE A 373 12.60 -7.47 12.07
CA ILE A 373 12.44 -7.15 13.50
C ILE A 373 11.11 -6.46 13.81
N LEU A 374 10.59 -5.62 12.91
CA LEU A 374 9.24 -5.04 13.06
C LEU A 374 8.16 -6.11 12.97
N LEU A 375 8.30 -7.04 12.02
CA LEU A 375 7.38 -8.18 11.89
C LEU A 375 7.46 -9.11 13.08
N MET A 376 8.62 -9.27 13.71
CA MET A 376 8.74 -10.01 14.97
C MET A 376 7.93 -9.34 16.09
N ILE A 377 7.99 -8.00 16.25
CA ILE A 377 7.16 -7.27 17.24
C ILE A 377 5.68 -7.48 16.92
N LEU A 378 5.28 -7.37 15.65
CA LEU A 378 3.91 -7.64 15.20
C LEU A 378 3.48 -9.07 15.53
N GLY A 379 4.34 -10.06 15.27
CA GLY A 379 4.11 -11.48 15.52
C GLY A 379 3.83 -11.85 16.98
N HIS A 380 4.19 -10.96 17.92
CA HIS A 380 3.93 -11.11 19.37
C HIS A 380 2.89 -10.10 19.88
N ALA A 381 2.18 -9.40 19.00
CA ALA A 381 1.06 -8.55 19.39
C ALA A 381 -0.12 -9.43 19.84
N GLU A 382 -0.69 -9.10 21.00
CA GLU A 382 -1.85 -9.81 21.53
C GLU A 382 -3.04 -9.71 20.56
N GLY A 383 -3.72 -10.83 20.34
CA GLY A 383 -4.84 -10.92 19.40
C GLY A 383 -4.45 -10.88 17.91
N ILE A 384 -3.16 -11.04 17.55
CA ILE A 384 -2.76 -11.11 16.14
C ILE A 384 -3.47 -12.27 15.42
N PRO A 385 -4.09 -12.02 14.24
CA PRO A 385 -4.71 -13.09 13.48
C PRO A 385 -3.73 -14.20 13.09
N ALA A 386 -4.19 -15.46 13.16
CA ALA A 386 -3.36 -16.64 12.91
C ALA A 386 -2.65 -16.58 11.54
N TYR A 387 -3.32 -16.07 10.51
CA TYR A 387 -2.75 -15.93 9.17
C TYR A 387 -1.56 -14.94 9.12
N LEU A 388 -1.62 -13.82 9.86
CA LEU A 388 -0.51 -12.84 9.87
C LEU A 388 0.68 -13.48 10.56
N ARG A 389 0.41 -14.24 11.63
CA ARG A 389 1.42 -15.02 12.31
C ARG A 389 2.06 -16.03 11.33
N THR A 390 1.29 -16.80 10.56
CA THR A 390 1.85 -17.72 9.54
C THR A 390 2.74 -16.99 8.52
N ILE A 391 2.30 -15.84 8.00
CA ILE A 391 3.08 -15.03 7.05
C ILE A 391 4.37 -14.49 7.68
N ILE A 392 4.35 -14.08 8.95
CA ILE A 392 5.53 -13.57 9.63
C ILE A 392 6.51 -14.71 9.89
N PHE A 393 6.00 -15.80 10.48
CA PHE A 393 6.79 -16.92 10.97
C PHE A 393 7.40 -17.75 9.86
N SER A 394 6.83 -17.72 8.65
CA SER A 394 7.45 -18.39 7.49
C SER A 394 8.89 -17.97 7.23
N PHE A 395 9.28 -16.71 7.41
CA PHE A 395 10.60 -16.25 6.95
C PHE A 395 11.40 -15.37 7.92
N HIS A 396 10.79 -14.71 8.90
CA HIS A 396 11.47 -13.61 9.60
C HIS A 396 12.77 -14.03 10.34
N MET A 397 12.78 -15.17 11.04
CA MET A 397 13.99 -15.69 11.71
C MET A 397 15.01 -16.26 10.71
N PRO A 398 14.61 -17.11 9.73
CA PRO A 398 15.48 -17.51 8.62
C PRO A 398 16.17 -16.34 7.93
N LEU A 399 15.47 -15.23 7.68
CA LEU A 399 16.02 -14.03 7.03
C LEU A 399 17.18 -13.44 7.84
N LEU A 400 17.05 -13.33 9.16
CA LEU A 400 18.11 -12.81 10.04
C LEU A 400 19.37 -13.72 10.04
N ILE A 401 19.18 -15.04 9.92
CA ILE A 401 20.27 -16.02 9.81
C ILE A 401 20.95 -15.90 8.43
N ILE A 402 20.17 -15.85 7.35
CA ILE A 402 20.66 -15.65 5.97
C ILE A 402 21.45 -14.35 5.88
N ALA A 403 20.96 -13.27 6.50
CA ALA A 403 21.67 -12.00 6.56
C ALA A 403 23.04 -12.12 7.24
N ASN A 404 23.14 -12.90 8.32
CA ASN A 404 24.43 -13.17 8.98
C ASN A 404 25.38 -13.98 8.10
N GLY A 405 24.89 -14.99 7.38
CA GLY A 405 25.67 -15.77 6.41
C GLY A 405 26.19 -14.92 5.27
N TYR A 406 25.37 -13.99 4.77
CA TYR A 406 25.75 -13.08 3.70
C TYR A 406 26.92 -12.17 4.05
N PHE A 407 27.14 -11.84 5.33
CA PHE A 407 28.25 -10.98 5.74
C PHE A 407 29.53 -11.72 6.13
N ILE A 408 29.65 -13.02 5.84
CA ILE A 408 30.77 -13.85 6.34
C ILE A 408 32.16 -13.51 5.81
N LYS A 409 32.45 -12.82 4.71
CA LYS A 409 33.83 -12.45 4.25
C LYS A 409 34.89 -13.58 4.16
N SER A 410 35.39 -14.15 5.25
CA SER A 410 36.44 -15.19 5.30
C SER A 410 36.12 -16.26 6.35
N TYR A 411 36.63 -17.48 6.16
CA TYR A 411 36.49 -18.58 7.13
C TYR A 411 37.59 -18.56 8.22
N ASP A 412 37.89 -17.36 8.72
CA ASP A 412 38.85 -17.17 9.81
C ASP A 412 38.13 -17.39 11.15
N ILE A 413 38.45 -18.51 11.80
CA ILE A 413 37.82 -18.95 13.05
C ILE A 413 38.05 -17.93 14.16
N LYS A 414 39.31 -17.54 14.42
CA LYS A 414 39.67 -16.63 15.53
C LYS A 414 39.01 -15.28 15.37
N ARG A 415 39.04 -14.71 14.17
CA ARG A 415 38.41 -13.42 13.87
C ARG A 415 36.89 -13.50 13.97
N THR A 416 36.27 -14.57 13.48
CA THR A 416 34.82 -14.76 13.53
C THR A 416 34.35 -14.91 14.97
N PHE A 417 35.06 -15.71 15.77
CA PHE A 417 34.75 -15.91 17.18
C PHE A 417 34.81 -14.60 17.96
N LYS A 418 35.93 -13.86 17.86
CA LYS A 418 36.09 -12.55 18.54
C LYS A 418 34.99 -11.56 18.16
N LYS A 419 34.62 -11.50 16.88
CA LYS A 419 33.53 -10.63 16.41
C LYS A 419 32.17 -11.07 16.93
N SER A 420 31.87 -12.37 16.87
CA SER A 420 30.59 -12.94 17.32
C SER A 420 30.40 -12.77 18.82
N VAL A 421 31.47 -12.92 19.63
CA VAL A 421 31.44 -12.60 21.06
C VAL A 421 31.05 -11.15 21.28
N LYS A 422 31.73 -10.20 20.62
CA LYS A 422 31.46 -8.77 20.79
C LYS A 422 30.07 -8.35 20.28
N SER A 423 29.61 -8.91 19.16
CA SER A 423 28.37 -8.45 18.51
C SER A 423 27.11 -9.19 18.94
N LEU A 424 27.23 -10.39 19.49
CA LEU A 424 26.10 -11.24 19.88
C LEU A 424 26.15 -11.59 21.37
N LEU A 425 27.24 -12.20 21.83
CA LEU A 425 27.31 -12.71 23.20
C LEU A 425 27.32 -11.61 24.26
N VAL A 426 28.08 -10.52 24.04
CA VAL A 426 28.08 -9.38 24.99
C VAL A 426 26.68 -8.77 25.15
N PRO A 427 25.97 -8.38 24.07
CA PRO A 427 24.58 -7.92 24.19
C PRO A 427 23.63 -8.93 24.85
N TYR A 428 23.81 -10.23 24.60
CA TYR A 428 23.02 -11.27 25.25
C TYR A 428 23.23 -11.27 26.77
N MET A 429 24.50 -11.27 27.22
CA MET A 429 24.84 -11.23 28.64
C MET A 429 24.30 -9.97 29.31
N GLU A 430 24.38 -8.81 28.65
CA GLU A 430 23.81 -7.55 29.15
C GLU A 430 22.29 -7.68 29.40
N VAL A 431 21.54 -8.19 28.43
CA VAL A 431 20.08 -8.36 28.57
C VAL A 431 19.73 -9.37 29.65
N CYS A 432 20.45 -10.50 29.71
CA CYS A 432 20.22 -11.51 30.74
C CYS A 432 20.55 -11.02 32.14
N LEU A 433 21.62 -10.22 32.32
CA LEU A 433 21.95 -9.61 33.61
C LEU A 433 20.90 -8.58 34.02
N ILE A 434 20.46 -7.71 33.11
CA ILE A 434 19.37 -6.76 33.38
C ILE A 434 18.10 -7.52 33.77
N SER A 435 17.78 -8.59 33.03
CA SER A 435 16.63 -9.45 33.31
C SER A 435 16.74 -10.12 34.69
N ALA A 436 17.92 -10.61 35.08
CA ALA A 436 18.15 -11.17 36.40
C ALA A 436 17.96 -10.15 37.53
N VAL A 437 18.46 -8.92 37.36
CA VAL A 437 18.28 -7.83 38.33
C VAL A 437 16.80 -7.44 38.45
N ILE A 438 16.09 -7.24 37.33
CA ILE A 438 14.67 -6.90 37.34
C ILE A 438 13.86 -8.01 38.03
N TYR A 439 14.12 -9.27 37.68
CA TYR A 439 13.39 -10.41 38.26
C TYR A 439 13.59 -10.53 39.77
N THR A 440 14.78 -10.24 40.29
CA THR A 440 15.03 -10.23 41.73
C THR A 440 14.13 -9.25 42.49
N VAL A 441 13.82 -8.12 41.85
CA VAL A 441 12.97 -7.06 42.43
C VAL A 441 11.48 -7.36 42.24
N VAL A 442 11.08 -7.86 41.07
CA VAL A 442 9.66 -8.00 40.68
C VAL A 442 9.03 -9.31 41.16
N ALA A 443 9.78 -10.42 41.20
CA ALA A 443 9.22 -11.70 41.63
C ALA A 443 9.01 -11.74 43.15
N GLU A 444 7.95 -12.40 43.63
CA GLU A 444 7.62 -12.45 45.07
C GLU A 444 8.03 -13.78 45.74
N ASN A 445 8.42 -14.79 44.96
CA ASN A 445 8.73 -16.13 45.47
C ASN A 445 10.23 -16.33 45.72
N GLY A 446 10.58 -16.92 46.87
CA GLY A 446 11.97 -17.23 47.26
C GLY A 446 12.78 -16.00 47.68
N SER A 447 14.04 -16.22 48.08
CA SER A 447 14.98 -15.15 48.44
C SER A 447 15.52 -14.41 47.21
N ALA A 448 16.02 -13.18 47.40
CA ALA A 448 16.61 -12.38 46.33
C ALA A 448 17.78 -13.10 45.61
N ALA A 449 18.60 -13.83 46.37
CA ALA A 449 19.71 -14.61 45.82
C ALA A 449 19.22 -15.78 44.95
N GLU A 450 18.18 -16.50 45.38
CA GLU A 450 17.59 -17.60 44.62
C GLU A 450 16.96 -17.11 43.32
N ARG A 451 16.22 -15.97 43.35
CA ARG A 451 15.63 -15.34 42.16
C ARG A 451 16.69 -14.94 41.14
N PHE A 452 17.78 -14.33 41.61
CA PHE A 452 18.89 -13.94 40.74
C PHE A 452 19.55 -15.17 40.12
N LEU A 453 19.90 -16.17 40.94
CA LEU A 453 20.53 -17.42 40.50
C LEU A 453 19.64 -18.19 39.52
N TYR A 454 18.31 -18.17 39.69
CA TYR A 454 17.36 -18.77 38.77
C TYR A 454 17.49 -18.20 37.35
N LYS A 455 17.54 -16.87 37.20
CA LYS A 455 17.74 -16.23 35.89
C LYS A 455 19.15 -16.42 35.34
N ILE A 456 20.17 -16.49 36.20
CA ILE A 456 21.54 -16.84 35.76
C ILE A 456 21.61 -18.28 35.23
N LYS A 457 20.92 -19.24 35.87
CA LYS A 457 20.81 -20.61 35.35
C LYS A 457 20.14 -20.61 33.97
N ALA A 458 18.99 -19.93 33.82
CA ALA A 458 18.34 -19.79 32.51
C ALA A 458 19.31 -19.22 31.44
N MET A 459 20.05 -18.16 31.78
CA MET A 459 21.07 -17.56 30.92
C MET A 459 22.17 -18.55 30.51
N LEU A 460 22.66 -19.40 31.42
CA LEU A 460 23.66 -20.42 31.11
C LEU A 460 23.09 -21.50 30.18
N GLY A 461 21.81 -21.83 30.35
CA GLY A 461 21.08 -22.76 29.50
C GLY A 461 20.83 -22.23 28.09
N GLY A 462 20.46 -20.95 27.94
CA GLY A 462 20.29 -20.30 26.62
C GLY A 462 19.23 -20.97 25.72
N MET A 463 18.22 -21.60 26.32
CA MET A 463 17.21 -22.40 25.62
C MET A 463 15.96 -21.57 25.30
N SER A 464 15.28 -21.89 24.20
CA SER A 464 14.05 -21.20 23.79
C SER A 464 12.80 -21.65 24.55
N LYS A 465 12.78 -22.87 25.05
CA LYS A 465 11.74 -23.46 25.89
C LYS A 465 12.38 -24.46 26.86
N ILE A 466 11.61 -24.86 27.88
CA ILE A 466 11.97 -25.91 28.82
C ILE A 466 12.22 -27.21 28.05
N SER A 467 13.29 -27.90 28.41
CA SER A 467 13.74 -29.14 27.80
C SER A 467 13.24 -30.36 28.57
N THR A 468 13.00 -31.47 27.87
CA THR A 468 12.64 -32.78 28.45
C THR A 468 13.80 -33.47 29.18
N ARG A 469 15.04 -33.04 28.96
CA ARG A 469 16.25 -33.64 29.60
C ARG A 469 17.05 -32.65 30.42
N PHE A 470 16.91 -31.36 30.12
CA PHE A 470 17.62 -30.28 30.79
C PHE A 470 16.62 -29.38 31.55
N GLU A 471 15.80 -30.00 32.39
CA GLU A 471 14.68 -29.35 33.11
C GLU A 471 15.15 -28.27 34.10
N SER A 472 16.41 -28.33 34.54
CA SER A 472 17.01 -27.34 35.45
C SER A 472 17.23 -25.96 34.80
N PHE A 473 17.14 -25.86 33.48
CA PHE A 473 17.31 -24.62 32.74
C PHE A 473 15.96 -24.13 32.19
N ASP A 474 15.53 -22.95 32.65
CA ASP A 474 14.35 -22.26 32.12
C ASP A 474 14.64 -21.56 30.78
N SER A 475 13.59 -21.16 30.07
CA SER A 475 13.67 -20.42 28.82
C SER A 475 14.25 -19.01 29.01
N VAL A 476 15.12 -18.59 28.09
CA VAL A 476 15.58 -17.21 27.99
C VAL A 476 14.68 -16.35 27.11
N TRP A 477 13.47 -16.80 26.78
CA TRP A 477 12.52 -16.06 25.94
C TRP A 477 13.15 -15.63 24.60
N LEU A 478 12.76 -14.49 24.03
CA LEU A 478 13.12 -14.03 22.69
C LEU A 478 14.63 -13.99 22.40
N VAL A 479 15.48 -13.85 23.43
CA VAL A 479 16.95 -13.79 23.24
C VAL A 479 17.61 -15.16 22.97
N TRP A 480 16.87 -16.28 23.05
CA TRP A 480 17.37 -17.62 22.67
C TRP A 480 17.99 -17.62 21.26
N PHE A 481 17.43 -16.79 20.36
CA PHE A 481 17.89 -16.64 18.99
C PHE A 481 19.33 -16.14 18.90
N VAL A 482 19.78 -15.33 19.87
CA VAL A 482 21.15 -14.79 19.89
C VAL A 482 22.16 -15.90 20.18
N CYS A 483 21.85 -16.80 21.12
CA CYS A 483 22.64 -18.02 21.39
C CYS A 483 22.70 -18.92 20.17
N CYS A 484 21.53 -19.22 19.58
CA CYS A 484 21.44 -20.02 18.36
C CYS A 484 22.30 -19.43 17.24
N LEU A 485 22.18 -18.13 16.96
CA LEU A 485 22.92 -17.44 15.90
C LEU A 485 24.42 -17.42 16.16
N PHE A 486 24.85 -17.25 17.41
CA PHE A 486 26.25 -17.35 17.83
C PHE A 486 26.81 -18.73 17.52
N VAL A 487 26.11 -19.80 17.93
CA VAL A 487 26.53 -21.19 17.67
C VAL A 487 26.56 -21.48 16.18
N THR A 488 25.47 -21.21 15.45
CA THR A 488 25.37 -21.47 14.00
C THR A 488 26.51 -20.77 13.25
N ARG A 489 26.81 -19.51 13.55
CA ARG A 489 27.84 -18.75 12.84
C ARG A 489 29.24 -19.30 13.05
N ASN A 490 29.60 -19.61 14.29
CA ASN A 490 30.93 -20.13 14.61
C ASN A 490 31.09 -21.56 14.07
N LEU A 491 30.07 -22.41 14.26
CA LEU A 491 30.07 -23.78 13.75
C LEU A 491 30.16 -23.79 12.21
N TYR A 492 29.39 -22.94 11.52
CA TYR A 492 29.46 -22.85 10.06
C TYR A 492 30.86 -22.47 9.56
N VAL A 493 31.53 -21.49 10.19
CA VAL A 493 32.89 -21.10 9.79
C VAL A 493 33.90 -22.20 10.07
N ILE A 494 33.79 -22.91 11.20
CA ILE A 494 34.63 -24.08 11.51
C ILE A 494 34.44 -25.15 10.44
N LEU A 495 33.20 -25.52 10.12
CA LEU A 495 32.88 -26.53 9.10
C LEU A 495 33.40 -26.12 7.72
N MET A 496 33.22 -24.86 7.31
CA MET A 496 33.72 -24.39 6.02
C MET A 496 35.26 -24.37 5.94
N LYS A 497 35.94 -24.18 7.08
CA LYS A 497 37.41 -24.27 7.16
C LYS A 497 37.89 -25.72 7.14
N LEU A 498 37.26 -26.62 7.89
CA LEU A 498 37.59 -28.05 7.90
C LEU A 498 37.33 -28.71 6.54
N LEU A 499 36.27 -28.29 5.85
CA LEU A 499 35.87 -28.85 4.57
C LEU A 499 36.40 -28.05 3.36
N GLU A 500 37.44 -27.22 3.55
CA GLU A 500 37.90 -26.31 2.49
C GLU A 500 38.43 -27.04 1.25
N ASN A 501 39.02 -28.23 1.46
CA ASN A 501 39.59 -29.09 0.42
C ASN A 501 38.56 -30.00 -0.28
N TYR A 502 37.30 -30.04 0.19
CA TYR A 502 36.27 -30.91 -0.39
C TYR A 502 35.36 -30.15 -1.37
N SER A 503 34.69 -30.88 -2.26
CA SER A 503 33.76 -30.30 -3.23
C SER A 503 32.58 -29.59 -2.55
N SER A 504 31.92 -28.67 -3.26
CA SER A 504 30.71 -27.98 -2.78
C SER A 504 29.58 -28.95 -2.45
N GLY A 505 29.49 -30.07 -3.17
CA GLY A 505 28.51 -31.14 -2.92
C GLY A 505 28.72 -31.84 -1.58
N ILE A 506 29.97 -32.22 -1.25
CA ILE A 506 30.31 -32.84 0.05
C ILE A 506 30.01 -31.85 1.18
N ARG A 507 30.39 -30.58 1.02
CA ARG A 507 30.06 -29.53 2.00
C ARG A 507 28.57 -29.44 2.26
N LEU A 508 27.74 -29.40 1.21
CA LEU A 508 26.29 -29.38 1.35
C LEU A 508 25.76 -30.65 2.01
N GLY A 509 26.28 -31.83 1.63
CA GLY A 509 25.90 -33.12 2.22
C GLY A 509 26.13 -33.16 3.74
N VAL A 510 27.29 -32.69 4.20
CA VAL A 510 27.58 -32.58 5.65
C VAL A 510 26.62 -31.63 6.35
N LEU A 511 26.30 -30.47 5.74
CA LEU A 511 25.36 -29.51 6.34
C LEU A 511 23.94 -30.08 6.43
N VAL A 512 23.48 -30.82 5.42
CA VAL A 512 22.17 -31.48 5.41
C VAL A 512 22.12 -32.59 6.47
N LEU A 513 23.17 -33.40 6.59
CA LEU A 513 23.27 -34.44 7.61
C LEU A 513 23.19 -33.85 9.03
N LEU A 514 23.95 -32.78 9.29
CA LEU A 514 23.94 -32.08 10.58
C LEU A 514 22.57 -31.44 10.86
N ALA A 515 21.95 -30.82 9.85
CA ALA A 515 20.60 -30.26 9.99
C ALA A 515 19.57 -31.34 10.31
N PHE A 516 19.66 -32.51 9.68
CA PHE A 516 18.80 -33.65 9.97
C PHE A 516 19.03 -34.17 11.40
N ALA A 517 20.29 -34.30 11.84
CA ALA A 517 20.61 -34.67 13.21
C ALA A 517 20.03 -33.66 14.23
N GLY A 518 20.17 -32.36 13.97
CA GLY A 518 19.57 -31.29 14.78
C GLY A 518 18.05 -31.38 14.85
N TYR A 519 17.40 -31.64 13.72
CA TYR A 519 15.95 -31.89 13.66
C TYR A 519 15.53 -33.09 14.53
N VAL A 520 16.21 -34.23 14.37
CA VAL A 520 15.87 -35.46 15.12
C VAL A 520 16.05 -35.24 16.63
N VAL A 521 17.18 -34.65 17.04
CA VAL A 521 17.45 -34.38 18.46
C VAL A 521 16.44 -33.39 19.03
N GLY A 522 16.21 -32.27 18.34
CA GLY A 522 15.32 -31.20 18.83
C GLY A 522 13.85 -31.59 18.88
N LYS A 523 13.39 -32.46 17.96
CA LYS A 523 11.99 -32.89 17.89
C LYS A 523 11.67 -34.09 18.78
N TYR A 524 12.59 -35.06 18.87
CA TYR A 524 12.30 -36.35 19.52
C TYR A 524 13.05 -36.59 20.82
N TYR A 525 14.14 -35.86 21.09
CA TYR A 525 14.99 -36.14 22.23
C TYR A 525 14.97 -35.04 23.29
N ALA A 526 15.52 -33.85 22.98
CA ALA A 526 15.64 -32.76 23.93
C ALA A 526 15.91 -31.41 23.24
N PHE A 527 15.47 -30.34 23.88
CA PHE A 527 15.91 -28.99 23.54
C PHE A 527 17.31 -28.84 24.14
N LEU A 528 18.32 -28.63 23.29
CA LEU A 528 19.70 -28.59 23.75
C LEU A 528 20.06 -27.21 24.32
N PRO A 529 21.02 -27.16 25.26
CA PRO A 529 21.61 -25.90 25.70
C PRO A 529 22.07 -25.06 24.52
N TRP A 530 21.90 -23.75 24.64
CA TRP A 530 22.21 -22.74 23.63
C TRP A 530 21.44 -22.92 22.32
N SER A 531 20.36 -23.70 22.36
CA SER A 531 19.57 -24.10 21.19
C SER A 531 20.45 -24.73 20.10
N LEU A 532 21.44 -25.54 20.49
CA LEU A 532 22.40 -26.18 19.58
C LEU A 532 21.70 -27.00 18.49
N ASP A 533 20.62 -27.70 18.83
CA ASP A 533 19.80 -28.49 17.91
C ASP A 533 19.21 -27.62 16.77
N VAL A 534 18.67 -26.45 17.12
CA VAL A 534 18.19 -25.46 16.15
C VAL A 534 19.34 -24.82 15.40
N ALA A 535 20.49 -24.63 16.05
CA ALA A 535 21.67 -24.07 15.43
C ALA A 535 22.21 -24.96 14.30
N LEU A 536 22.09 -26.28 14.44
CA LEU A 536 22.42 -27.27 13.40
C LEU A 536 21.48 -27.16 12.19
N VAL A 537 20.16 -27.08 12.41
CA VAL A 537 19.19 -26.84 11.31
C VAL A 537 19.49 -25.50 10.61
N SER A 538 19.85 -24.49 11.39
CA SER A 538 20.13 -23.14 10.91
C SER A 538 21.40 -23.02 10.06
N LEU A 539 22.26 -24.06 10.02
CA LEU A 539 23.41 -24.12 9.11
C LEU A 539 22.98 -24.02 7.64
N LEU A 540 21.81 -24.54 7.27
CA LEU A 540 21.28 -24.44 5.91
C LEU A 540 20.96 -22.99 5.53
N PHE A 541 20.33 -22.23 6.43
CA PHE A 541 20.07 -20.80 6.21
C PHE A 541 21.35 -19.97 6.16
N MET A 542 22.32 -20.28 7.02
CA MET A 542 23.65 -19.65 7.00
C MET A 542 24.37 -19.91 5.67
N ALA A 543 24.28 -21.15 5.15
CA ALA A 543 24.86 -21.54 3.87
C ALA A 543 24.22 -20.81 2.69
N VAL A 544 22.91 -20.62 2.69
CA VAL A 544 22.20 -19.82 1.68
C VAL A 544 22.74 -18.38 1.67
N GLY A 545 22.88 -17.75 2.84
CA GLY A 545 23.47 -16.42 2.97
C GLY A 545 24.88 -16.33 2.35
N ASP A 546 25.75 -17.28 2.70
CA ASP A 546 27.10 -17.37 2.16
C ASP A 546 27.12 -17.56 0.63
N TRP A 547 26.27 -18.45 0.11
CA TRP A 547 26.11 -18.71 -1.31
C TRP A 547 25.66 -17.46 -2.07
N LEU A 548 24.68 -16.73 -1.54
CA LEU A 548 24.17 -15.48 -2.15
C LEU A 548 25.28 -14.43 -2.29
N ARG A 549 26.18 -14.35 -1.31
CA ARG A 549 27.35 -13.47 -1.35
C ARG A 549 28.34 -13.93 -2.41
N ARG A 550 28.76 -15.20 -2.38
CA ARG A 550 29.80 -15.74 -3.28
C ARG A 550 29.40 -15.64 -4.76
N ASN A 551 28.13 -15.90 -5.05
CA ASN A 551 27.59 -15.82 -6.41
C ASN A 551 27.15 -14.41 -6.82
N LYS A 552 27.36 -13.39 -5.96
CA LYS A 552 26.96 -12.01 -6.22
C LYS A 552 25.50 -11.92 -6.67
N PHE A 553 24.63 -12.78 -6.12
CA PHE A 553 23.28 -13.02 -6.62
C PHE A 553 22.46 -11.72 -6.69
N PHE A 554 22.69 -10.79 -5.77
CA PHE A 554 21.99 -9.50 -5.70
C PHE A 554 22.70 -8.33 -6.41
N GLU A 555 23.84 -8.57 -7.08
CA GLU A 555 24.57 -7.50 -7.80
C GLU A 555 24.04 -7.25 -9.22
N THR A 556 23.37 -8.23 -9.84
CA THR A 556 22.68 -8.04 -11.12
C THR A 556 21.21 -7.64 -10.93
N ASN A 557 20.62 -6.91 -11.87
CA ASN A 557 19.19 -6.56 -11.81
C ASN A 557 18.35 -7.59 -12.57
N GLY A 558 17.23 -8.04 -11.99
CA GLY A 558 16.31 -8.95 -12.67
C GLY A 558 15.02 -9.18 -11.88
N ALA A 559 13.86 -9.02 -12.54
CA ALA A 559 12.55 -9.18 -11.92
C ALA A 559 12.30 -10.60 -11.40
N TYR A 560 12.91 -11.61 -12.02
CA TYR A 560 12.81 -13.02 -11.63
C TYR A 560 13.27 -13.30 -10.19
N LYS A 561 14.16 -12.47 -9.63
CA LYS A 561 14.67 -12.60 -8.25
C LYS A 561 13.62 -12.28 -7.20
N LEU A 562 12.61 -11.49 -7.57
CA LEU A 562 11.44 -11.26 -6.76
C LEU A 562 10.32 -12.23 -7.14
N ALA A 563 10.04 -12.36 -8.44
CA ALA A 563 8.88 -13.10 -8.92
C ALA A 563 8.93 -14.60 -8.58
N ILE A 564 10.08 -15.27 -8.78
CA ILE A 564 10.19 -16.72 -8.52
C ILE A 564 10.09 -17.02 -7.01
N PRO A 565 10.89 -16.37 -6.13
CA PRO A 565 10.74 -16.60 -4.69
C PRO A 565 9.37 -16.20 -4.16
N ALA A 566 8.75 -15.13 -4.68
CA ALA A 566 7.40 -14.73 -4.27
C ALA A 566 6.36 -15.77 -4.66
N ALA A 567 6.43 -16.34 -5.87
CA ALA A 567 5.51 -17.39 -6.31
C ALA A 567 5.64 -18.66 -5.46
N VAL A 568 6.88 -19.10 -5.18
CA VAL A 568 7.14 -20.25 -4.30
C VAL A 568 6.64 -19.99 -2.89
N TRP A 569 6.90 -18.80 -2.35
CA TRP A 569 6.47 -18.42 -1.00
C TRP A 569 4.93 -18.38 -0.90
N ILE A 570 4.27 -17.69 -1.84
CA ILE A 570 2.80 -17.62 -1.89
C ILE A 570 2.19 -19.01 -1.99
N TYR A 571 2.74 -19.90 -2.82
CA TYR A 571 2.24 -21.28 -2.95
C TYR A 571 2.24 -22.02 -1.59
N PHE A 572 3.35 -22.00 -0.86
CA PHE A 572 3.40 -22.69 0.44
C PHE A 572 2.59 -21.98 1.54
N LEU A 573 2.42 -20.66 1.48
CA LEU A 573 1.50 -19.94 2.36
C LEU A 573 0.05 -20.43 2.18
N THR A 574 -0.38 -20.77 0.95
CA THR A 574 -1.73 -21.37 0.74
C THR A 574 -1.90 -22.73 1.41
N LYS A 575 -0.80 -23.40 1.79
CA LYS A 575 -0.81 -24.68 2.52
C LYS A 575 -0.69 -24.50 4.03
N GLY A 576 -0.67 -23.26 4.53
CA GLY A 576 -0.55 -22.96 5.96
C GLY A 576 0.80 -23.32 6.57
N ILE A 577 1.85 -23.47 5.75
CA ILE A 577 3.18 -23.87 6.20
C ILE A 577 3.90 -22.65 6.77
N CYS A 578 4.40 -22.76 8.00
CA CYS A 578 5.34 -21.81 8.58
C CYS A 578 6.34 -22.53 9.49
N ILE A 579 7.60 -22.11 9.45
CA ILE A 579 8.65 -22.65 10.31
C ILE A 579 8.64 -21.95 11.68
N GLU A 580 8.63 -22.72 12.76
CA GLU A 580 8.85 -22.19 14.12
C GLU A 580 10.09 -22.84 14.73
N LEU A 581 11.23 -22.15 14.57
CA LEU A 581 12.52 -22.61 15.09
C LEU A 581 12.50 -22.75 16.63
N ALA A 582 11.84 -21.83 17.33
CA ALA A 582 11.77 -21.83 18.80
C ALA A 582 11.07 -23.07 19.37
N THR A 583 10.12 -23.64 18.63
CA THR A 583 9.30 -24.79 19.06
C THR A 583 9.68 -26.08 18.32
N ARG A 584 10.71 -26.06 17.47
CA ARG A 584 11.14 -27.17 16.60
C ARG A 584 10.01 -27.68 15.70
N SER A 585 9.15 -26.78 15.26
CA SER A 585 8.12 -27.09 14.27
C SER A 585 8.67 -26.89 12.85
N TYR A 586 8.80 -28.01 12.13
CA TYR A 586 9.30 -28.08 10.75
C TYR A 586 8.29 -28.81 9.85
N PRO A 587 7.12 -28.19 9.57
CA PRO A 587 6.08 -28.82 8.76
C PRO A 587 6.59 -29.20 7.37
N LEU A 588 6.26 -30.40 6.89
CA LEU A 588 6.72 -30.93 5.59
C LEU A 588 8.26 -30.99 5.42
N GLY A 589 9.04 -30.95 6.50
CA GLY A 589 10.49 -31.17 6.49
C GLY A 589 11.25 -30.17 5.61
N ILE A 590 11.91 -30.64 4.54
CA ILE A 590 12.72 -29.78 3.67
C ILE A 590 11.88 -28.68 2.99
N TRP A 591 10.59 -28.90 2.79
CA TRP A 591 9.72 -27.94 2.10
C TRP A 591 9.49 -26.65 2.91
N CYS A 592 9.41 -26.70 4.24
CA CYS A 592 9.35 -25.47 5.04
C CYS A 592 10.68 -24.69 4.99
N ILE A 593 11.81 -25.36 4.75
CA ILE A 593 13.10 -24.68 4.56
C ILE A 593 13.11 -23.94 3.21
N VAL A 594 12.60 -24.59 2.15
CA VAL A 594 12.42 -23.96 0.83
C VAL A 594 11.51 -22.74 0.93
N GLU A 595 10.38 -22.87 1.63
CA GLU A 595 9.42 -21.81 1.92
C GLU A 595 10.07 -20.62 2.64
N ALA A 596 10.78 -20.90 3.74
CA ALA A 596 11.50 -19.89 4.51
C ALA A 596 12.59 -19.16 3.71
N VAL A 597 13.33 -19.88 2.87
CA VAL A 597 14.31 -19.28 1.96
C VAL A 597 13.61 -18.41 0.93
N ALA A 598 12.50 -18.87 0.34
CA ALA A 598 11.74 -18.14 -0.66
C ALA A 598 11.15 -16.83 -0.09
N GLY A 599 10.54 -16.87 1.10
CA GLY A 599 10.05 -15.68 1.79
C GLY A 599 11.18 -14.70 2.14
N SER A 600 12.31 -15.22 2.62
CA SER A 600 13.49 -14.40 2.93
C SER A 600 14.02 -13.67 1.70
N LEU A 601 14.18 -14.38 0.58
CA LEU A 601 14.63 -13.80 -0.70
C LEU A 601 13.63 -12.76 -1.22
N THR A 602 12.34 -13.02 -1.10
CA THR A 602 11.27 -12.08 -1.48
C THR A 602 11.42 -10.76 -0.71
N VAL A 603 11.58 -10.81 0.61
CA VAL A 603 11.73 -9.61 1.43
C VAL A 603 13.06 -8.90 1.18
N ILE A 604 14.15 -9.62 0.92
CA ILE A 604 15.43 -9.01 0.54
C ILE A 604 15.30 -8.28 -0.81
N SER A 605 14.67 -8.90 -1.81
CA SER A 605 14.42 -8.27 -3.12
C SER A 605 13.48 -7.08 -3.02
N LEU A 606 12.42 -7.16 -2.20
CA LEU A 606 11.56 -6.03 -1.91
C LEU A 606 12.34 -4.89 -1.24
N SER A 607 13.26 -5.23 -0.32
CA SER A 607 14.14 -4.25 0.33
C SER A 607 15.04 -3.53 -0.67
N GLN A 608 15.47 -4.18 -1.76
CA GLN A 608 16.21 -3.52 -2.85
C GLN A 608 15.32 -2.50 -3.58
N LEU A 609 14.05 -2.82 -3.83
CA LEU A 609 13.10 -1.88 -4.43
C LEU A 609 12.81 -0.70 -3.49
N LEU A 610 12.57 -0.98 -2.21
CA LEU A 610 12.33 0.04 -1.18
C LEU A 610 13.55 0.95 -0.98
N SER A 611 14.77 0.43 -1.16
CA SER A 611 16.00 1.20 -1.01
C SER A 611 16.09 2.43 -1.94
N ARG A 612 15.29 2.45 -3.01
CA ARG A 612 15.16 3.56 -3.97
C ARG A 612 14.46 4.79 -3.37
N TYR A 613 13.71 4.64 -2.28
CA TYR A 613 12.91 5.71 -1.65
C TYR A 613 13.57 6.21 -0.36
N ARG A 614 14.19 7.41 -0.41
CA ARG A 614 15.04 7.94 0.68
C ARG A 614 14.36 8.00 2.05
N GLY A 615 13.07 8.36 2.13
CA GLY A 615 12.33 8.43 3.40
C GLY A 615 12.22 7.08 4.08
N ILE A 616 11.70 6.08 3.35
CA ILE A 616 11.56 4.70 3.82
C ILE A 616 12.93 4.09 4.13
N THR A 617 13.91 4.29 3.25
CA THR A 617 15.28 3.81 3.44
C THR A 617 15.90 4.31 4.73
N ASN A 618 15.74 5.58 5.07
CA ASN A 618 16.33 6.14 6.28
C ASN A 618 15.76 5.49 7.55
N ILE A 619 14.43 5.37 7.62
CA ILE A 619 13.74 4.80 8.78
C ILE A 619 14.06 3.30 8.91
N LEU A 620 13.75 2.50 7.89
CA LEU A 620 13.91 1.05 7.95
C LEU A 620 15.39 0.63 8.07
N SER A 621 16.32 1.35 7.44
CA SER A 621 17.75 1.08 7.61
C SER A 621 18.24 1.41 9.01
N TRP A 622 17.73 2.48 9.65
CA TRP A 622 18.08 2.79 11.05
C TRP A 622 17.55 1.72 12.00
N ILE A 623 16.30 1.27 11.82
CA ILE A 623 15.72 0.15 12.57
C ILE A 623 16.60 -1.10 12.40
N GLY A 624 16.96 -1.44 11.17
CA GLY A 624 17.83 -2.59 10.88
C GLY A 624 19.27 -2.50 11.38
N GLN A 625 19.80 -1.29 11.59
CA GLN A 625 21.09 -1.07 12.26
C GLN A 625 21.00 -1.31 13.77
N ASN A 626 19.83 -1.03 14.35
CA ASN A 626 19.55 -1.18 15.78
C ASN A 626 18.82 -2.49 16.13
N THR A 627 18.74 -3.46 15.21
CA THR A 627 18.04 -4.75 15.37
C THR A 627 18.32 -5.43 16.73
N MET A 628 19.59 -5.48 17.17
CA MET A 628 19.95 -6.10 18.45
C MET A 628 19.40 -5.36 19.67
N LEU A 629 19.42 -4.02 19.64
CA LEU A 629 18.89 -3.19 20.73
C LEU A 629 17.36 -3.27 20.78
N ILE A 630 16.71 -3.31 19.61
CA ILE A 630 15.25 -3.49 19.51
C ILE A 630 14.85 -4.86 20.03
N LEU A 631 15.57 -5.93 19.66
CA LEU A 631 15.34 -7.27 20.19
C LEU A 631 15.47 -7.31 21.72
N ALA A 632 16.50 -6.69 22.28
CA ALA A 632 16.72 -6.58 23.72
C ALA A 632 15.55 -5.88 24.43
N LEU A 633 15.15 -4.71 23.95
CA LEU A 633 14.05 -3.94 24.52
C LEU A 633 12.71 -4.67 24.40
N HIS A 634 12.44 -5.28 23.24
CA HIS A 634 11.23 -6.08 23.02
C HIS A 634 11.19 -7.33 23.92
N CYS A 635 12.35 -7.93 24.22
CA CYS A 635 12.41 -9.05 25.16
C CYS A 635 12.09 -8.60 26.59
N LEU A 636 12.72 -7.52 27.06
CA LEU A 636 12.50 -7.02 28.43
C LEU A 636 11.08 -6.48 28.63
N GLU A 637 10.51 -5.78 27.65
CA GLU A 637 9.11 -5.33 27.75
C GLU A 637 8.13 -6.49 27.82
N MET A 638 8.31 -7.53 26.98
CA MET A 638 7.42 -8.69 27.00
C MET A 638 7.52 -9.48 28.31
N MET A 639 8.69 -9.47 28.96
CA MET A 639 8.90 -10.20 30.22
C MET A 639 8.37 -9.45 31.45
N TYR A 640 8.46 -8.12 31.46
CA TYR A 640 8.31 -7.34 32.70
C TYR A 640 7.34 -6.15 32.61
N PHE A 641 6.94 -5.73 31.41
CA PHE A 641 6.06 -4.57 31.24
C PHE A 641 4.61 -5.00 31.01
N ASN A 642 3.75 -4.77 32.00
CA ASN A 642 2.33 -5.06 31.89
C ASN A 642 1.60 -3.96 31.10
N TRP A 643 1.45 -4.17 29.79
CA TRP A 643 0.79 -3.22 28.89
C TRP A 643 -0.68 -2.98 29.22
N ASN A 644 -1.40 -4.02 29.65
CA ASN A 644 -2.83 -3.94 29.92
C ASN A 644 -3.12 -2.98 31.08
N ASP A 645 -2.43 -3.16 32.19
CA ASP A 645 -2.66 -2.36 33.40
C ASP A 645 -2.06 -0.96 33.29
N LEU A 646 -0.93 -0.82 32.57
CA LEU A 646 -0.20 0.44 32.54
C LEU A 646 -0.65 1.38 31.41
N VAL A 647 -1.08 0.85 30.27
CA VAL A 647 -1.33 1.66 29.05
C VAL A 647 -2.72 1.39 28.48
N PHE A 648 -3.03 0.14 28.13
CA PHE A 648 -4.19 -0.17 27.30
C PHE A 648 -5.53 0.08 28.00
N SER A 649 -5.64 -0.24 29.30
CA SER A 649 -6.85 0.02 30.11
C SER A 649 -7.15 1.52 30.31
N ARG A 650 -6.17 2.40 30.11
CA ARG A 650 -6.31 3.86 30.32
C ARG A 650 -6.63 4.63 29.04
N LEU A 651 -6.69 3.97 27.89
CA LEU A 651 -6.97 4.60 26.60
C LEU A 651 -8.48 4.60 26.29
N PRO A 652 -9.03 5.68 25.70
CA PRO A 652 -10.48 5.86 25.51
C PRO A 652 -11.07 5.06 24.34
N PHE A 653 -10.38 4.03 23.84
CA PHE A 653 -10.79 3.24 22.69
C PHE A 653 -10.41 1.77 22.89
N GLU A 654 -11.18 0.85 22.33
CA GLU A 654 -10.90 -0.59 22.42
C GLU A 654 -9.55 -0.94 21.80
N MET A 655 -8.77 -1.80 22.46
CA MET A 655 -7.53 -2.29 21.86
C MET A 655 -7.82 -3.42 20.88
N ASN A 656 -7.22 -3.33 19.70
CA ASN A 656 -7.08 -4.44 18.78
C ASN A 656 -5.60 -4.69 18.49
N TRP A 657 -5.27 -5.83 17.90
CA TRP A 657 -3.89 -6.24 17.62
C TRP A 657 -3.08 -5.18 16.87
N PHE A 658 -3.72 -4.41 15.97
CA PHE A 658 -3.06 -3.37 15.18
C PHE A 658 -2.70 -2.16 16.04
N ARG A 659 -3.63 -1.68 16.88
CA ARG A 659 -3.39 -0.58 17.82
C ARG A 659 -2.29 -0.96 18.83
N ILE A 660 -2.34 -2.19 19.35
CA ILE A 660 -1.32 -2.75 20.24
C ILE A 660 0.05 -2.72 19.55
N PHE A 661 0.13 -3.24 18.32
CA PHE A 661 1.37 -3.22 17.53
C PHE A 661 1.92 -1.81 17.32
N VAL A 662 1.08 -0.86 16.91
CA VAL A 662 1.50 0.53 16.65
C VAL A 662 2.05 1.19 17.92
N ILE A 663 1.33 1.06 19.04
CA ILE A 663 1.74 1.64 20.32
C ILE A 663 3.04 0.99 20.82
N LYS A 664 3.11 -0.34 20.87
CA LYS A 664 4.31 -1.08 21.28
C LYS A 664 5.52 -0.68 20.44
N THR A 665 5.37 -0.67 19.11
CA THR A 665 6.43 -0.31 18.19
C THR A 665 6.88 1.13 18.39
N ALA A 666 5.96 2.08 18.54
CA ALA A 666 6.30 3.48 18.77
C ALA A 666 7.14 3.68 20.04
N VAL A 667 6.74 3.04 21.15
CA VAL A 667 7.47 3.11 22.43
C VAL A 667 8.84 2.46 22.31
N ILE A 668 8.94 1.23 21.78
CA ILE A 668 10.22 0.52 21.62
C ILE A 668 11.18 1.34 20.75
N LEU A 669 10.71 1.90 19.64
CA LEU A 669 11.54 2.69 18.74
C LEU A 669 11.94 4.04 19.37
N ALA A 670 11.07 4.67 20.16
CA ALA A 670 11.39 5.91 20.88
C ALA A 670 12.50 5.68 21.93
N VAL A 671 12.40 4.61 22.72
CA VAL A 671 13.43 4.22 23.70
C VAL A 671 14.73 3.86 22.99
N THR A 672 14.65 3.09 21.89
CA THR A 672 15.81 2.76 21.04
C THR A 672 16.51 4.03 20.55
N ALA A 673 15.75 5.04 20.09
CA ALA A 673 16.29 6.32 19.62
C ALA A 673 16.96 7.12 20.74
N GLY A 674 16.38 7.13 21.94
CA GLY A 674 16.99 7.72 23.13
C GLY A 674 18.34 7.11 23.47
N ILE A 675 18.41 5.78 23.54
CA ILE A 675 19.64 5.04 23.84
C ILE A 675 20.70 5.24 22.75
N ASP A 676 20.33 5.16 21.46
CA ASP A 676 21.26 5.40 20.34
C ASP A 676 21.80 6.84 20.38
N MET A 677 20.95 7.83 20.70
CA MET A 677 21.38 9.23 20.85
C MET A 677 22.38 9.41 21.99
N ILE A 678 22.13 8.82 23.17
CA ILE A 678 23.04 8.87 24.32
C ILE A 678 24.37 8.23 23.95
N LYS A 679 24.35 7.03 23.37
CA LYS A 679 25.56 6.31 22.93
C LYS A 679 26.39 7.12 21.95
N ARG A 680 25.75 7.81 20.99
CA ARG A 680 26.43 8.69 20.03
C ARG A 680 27.03 9.93 20.68
N ARG A 681 26.39 10.51 21.70
CA ARG A 681 26.93 11.65 22.46
C ARG A 681 28.14 11.24 23.30
N PHE A 682 28.07 10.12 24.02
CA PHE A 682 29.20 9.59 24.78
C PHE A 682 30.41 9.26 23.90
N VAL A 683 30.20 8.60 22.74
CA VAL A 683 31.29 8.30 21.79
C VAL A 683 31.92 9.56 21.20
N LYS A 684 31.15 10.65 21.04
CA LYS A 684 31.65 11.97 20.62
C LYS A 684 32.34 12.76 21.73
N SER A 685 32.11 12.43 23.00
CA SER A 685 32.74 13.08 24.15
C SER A 685 34.08 12.44 24.53
N ILE A 686 34.32 11.21 24.07
CA ILE A 686 35.55 10.42 24.32
C ILE A 686 36.53 10.50 23.12
N ARG A 687 36.09 11.07 22.00
CA ARG A 687 36.92 11.40 20.84
C ARG A 687 37.09 12.90 20.78
#